data_AF-A0A4T0VC06-F1
#
_entry.id   AF-A0A4T0VC06-F1
#
_cell.length_a   1.000
_cell.length_b   1.000
_cell.length_c   1.000
_cell.angle_alpha   90.00
_cell.angle_beta   90.00
_cell.angle_gamma   90.00
#
_symmetry.space_group_name_H-M   'P 1'
#
loop_
_entity.id
_entity.type
_entity.pdbx_description
1 polymer ?
#
loop_
_entity_poly.entity_id
_entity_poly.type
_entity_poly.pdbx_seq_one_letter_code
_entity_poly.pdbx_strand_id
1 'polypeptide(L)'
;MGAQHAAGPRPPRRVAVVGSGVAGLVAAYVASRSAEVTLYEADDRLGGHADTHLVPDPATGTDLAIDTGFIVHNRRTYPVLLRLFEELGVETQPSEMSLSVSDEGTGVEWAGALGPRGLFPGGRNLASPRFWRMLTEVPRFHRAARRLLESQGDADPTVDLTTLGEFLDAGGFSPYFRRHFMAPLVAAVWSCDPDSALDYPAAYLFAFLAHHGMLSVFGSPTWRTVTGGSHAYVGRVAAAINEAGGKIRVGSPVTAIAEDADGVRVATEDGTEQYDAVVVATHPSAALGMLAAPSDLQAEVLGALPYAANTALLHTDTSLLPDARQAWGSWNFRRPAEDRRDVLVTYDLTRLQRLPTPRHYLVTLGGEHLVDPATVIARRDYEHPRYTPSSVAARARLPEIDTDRIVFAGAYHGWGFHEDGARSGLAAVERLGLRWGSAEASRPASPAPQPPTGRTTYATDLTHTRRGPVAHRFRIRSRMTVVDLDDAGATHPRAGWRRGTFEGRDHFAGHLPGGPETIREGLDRFLASEGIDLRGGRALMAAQPRALGHCFNPISVHWVWAPEADPTSRPAATVVEVHNTYGDRQAYLLHPDENGRAEVDKAMYVSPFHGTDGRYVVHVPPPTEDRLRYAVSLRPDEGERFDAGLDGRPTAAPRVALAGLRGSALIRVHGVWLWLRRLPIRTRPTDHPPIPSVPTSTPGGSR
;
A
#
# COMPACT_ATOMS: atom_id res chain seq x y z
N MET A 1 -11.25 59.32 7.49
CA MET A 1 -10.20 58.58 6.75
C MET A 1 -9.68 57.49 7.68
N GLY A 2 -9.75 56.19 7.41
CA GLY A 2 -10.28 55.46 6.26
C GLY A 2 -10.98 54.19 6.76
N ALA A 3 -12.07 53.84 6.10
CA ALA A 3 -12.78 52.58 6.35
C ALA A 3 -11.93 51.42 5.83
N GLN A 4 -11.67 50.43 6.69
CA GLN A 4 -11.18 49.13 6.25
C GLN A 4 -12.30 48.47 5.45
N HIS A 5 -12.16 48.46 4.12
CA HIS A 5 -12.97 47.59 3.27
C HIS A 5 -12.60 46.14 3.60
N ALA A 6 -13.52 45.43 4.25
CA ALA A 6 -13.53 43.98 4.23
C ALA A 6 -13.60 43.56 2.76
N ALA A 7 -12.52 42.95 2.25
CA ALA A 7 -12.51 42.36 0.92
C ALA A 7 -13.64 41.32 0.86
N GLY A 8 -14.55 41.46 -0.11
CA GLY A 8 -15.58 40.46 -0.37
C GLY A 8 -14.94 39.09 -0.66
N PRO A 9 -15.72 37.99 -0.62
CA PRO A 9 -15.21 36.66 -0.95
C PRO A 9 -14.53 36.71 -2.33
N ARG A 10 -13.24 36.36 -2.39
CA ARG A 10 -12.52 36.20 -3.66
C ARG A 10 -13.28 35.18 -4.51
N PRO A 11 -13.42 35.40 -5.83
CA PRO A 11 -13.99 34.39 -6.72
C PRO A 11 -13.17 33.09 -6.61
N PRO A 12 -13.84 31.92 -6.75
CA PRO A 12 -13.14 30.64 -6.72
C PRO A 12 -12.08 30.58 -7.82
N ARG A 13 -10.92 29.99 -7.50
CA ARG A 13 -9.81 29.83 -8.45
C ARG A 13 -10.29 29.01 -9.65
N ARG A 14 -10.01 29.45 -10.88
CA ARG A 14 -10.30 28.71 -12.12
C ARG A 14 -9.08 27.90 -12.53
N VAL A 15 -9.24 26.57 -12.64
CA VAL A 15 -8.14 25.65 -12.97
C VAL A 15 -8.49 24.81 -14.18
N ALA A 16 -7.58 24.77 -15.16
CA ALA A 16 -7.65 23.82 -16.26
C ALA A 16 -6.89 22.54 -15.89
N VAL A 17 -7.41 21.39 -16.31
CA VAL A 17 -6.70 20.11 -16.27
C VAL A 17 -6.69 19.57 -17.69
N VAL A 18 -5.50 19.30 -18.23
CA VAL A 18 -5.34 18.86 -19.63
C VAL A 18 -4.93 17.40 -19.66
N GLY A 19 -5.78 16.56 -20.24
CA GLY A 19 -5.65 15.09 -20.25
C GLY A 19 -6.48 14.44 -19.14
N SER A 20 -7.29 13.44 -19.48
CA SER A 20 -8.16 12.70 -18.55
C SER A 20 -7.68 11.28 -18.23
N GLY A 21 -6.38 11.03 -18.36
CA GLY A 21 -5.75 9.88 -17.71
C GLY A 21 -5.90 9.94 -16.19
N VAL A 22 -5.49 8.88 -15.48
CA VAL A 22 -5.64 8.81 -14.01
C VAL A 22 -5.05 10.03 -13.26
N ALA A 23 -3.95 10.61 -13.75
CA ALA A 23 -3.37 11.82 -13.17
C ALA A 23 -4.33 13.02 -13.27
N GLY A 24 -4.89 13.26 -14.46
CA GLY A 24 -5.83 14.35 -14.68
C GLY A 24 -7.17 14.12 -13.99
N LEU A 25 -7.66 12.88 -13.96
CA LEU A 25 -8.88 12.52 -13.22
C LEU A 25 -8.75 12.79 -11.73
N VAL A 26 -7.62 12.39 -11.12
CA VAL A 26 -7.36 12.67 -9.69
C VAL A 26 -7.20 14.17 -9.46
N ALA A 27 -6.42 14.86 -10.29
CA ALA A 27 -6.25 16.31 -10.20
C ALA A 27 -7.60 17.05 -10.29
N ALA A 28 -8.40 16.76 -11.32
CA ALA A 28 -9.70 17.38 -11.53
C ALA A 28 -10.69 17.06 -10.38
N TYR A 29 -10.72 15.82 -9.91
CA TYR A 29 -11.57 15.40 -8.79
C TYR A 29 -11.24 16.13 -7.48
N VAL A 30 -9.95 16.29 -7.18
CA VAL A 30 -9.51 17.01 -5.98
C VAL A 30 -9.76 18.50 -6.13
N ALA A 31 -9.40 19.08 -7.27
CA ALA A 31 -9.54 20.51 -7.53
C ALA A 31 -11.02 20.94 -7.52
N SER A 32 -11.95 20.12 -8.05
CA SER A 32 -13.37 20.47 -8.14
C SER A 32 -14.04 20.68 -6.77
N ARG A 33 -13.40 20.24 -5.67
CA ARG A 33 -13.90 20.47 -4.31
C ARG A 33 -13.80 21.91 -3.84
N SER A 34 -12.92 22.72 -4.44
CA SER A 34 -12.61 24.08 -3.96
C SER A 34 -12.29 25.09 -5.06
N ALA A 35 -12.28 24.66 -6.33
CA ALA A 35 -11.96 25.47 -7.50
C ALA A 35 -12.96 25.18 -8.64
N GLU A 36 -13.13 26.15 -9.55
CA GLU A 36 -13.83 25.94 -10.81
C GLU A 36 -12.91 25.19 -11.77
N VAL A 37 -13.22 23.92 -12.05
CA VAL A 37 -12.38 23.05 -12.88
C VAL A 37 -12.94 22.92 -14.29
N THR A 38 -12.06 23.00 -15.29
CA THR A 38 -12.33 22.51 -16.65
C THR A 38 -11.33 21.40 -16.99
N LEU A 39 -11.83 20.18 -17.18
CA LEU A 39 -11.05 19.02 -17.64
C LEU A 39 -11.18 18.91 -19.16
N TYR A 40 -10.04 18.97 -19.85
CA TYR A 40 -9.92 18.80 -21.30
C TYR A 40 -9.41 17.41 -21.63
N GLU A 41 -10.04 16.77 -22.61
CA GLU A 41 -9.64 15.48 -23.16
C GLU A 41 -9.70 15.54 -24.69
N ALA A 42 -8.66 15.04 -25.34
CA ALA A 42 -8.55 15.00 -26.79
C ALA A 42 -9.45 13.90 -27.39
N ASP A 43 -9.54 12.75 -26.72
CA ASP A 43 -10.40 11.64 -27.14
C ASP A 43 -11.90 11.92 -26.86
N ASP A 44 -12.77 11.14 -27.48
CA ASP A 44 -14.22 11.14 -27.22
C ASP A 44 -14.62 10.44 -25.91
N ARG A 45 -13.64 9.89 -25.18
CA ARG A 45 -13.80 9.18 -23.91
C ARG A 45 -12.81 9.65 -22.86
N LEU A 46 -13.21 9.48 -21.60
CA LEU A 46 -12.30 9.70 -20.47
C LEU A 46 -11.48 8.45 -20.14
N GLY A 47 -10.39 8.64 -19.40
CA GLY A 47 -9.64 7.57 -18.72
C GLY A 47 -8.28 7.26 -19.30
N GLY A 48 -8.00 7.64 -20.55
CA GLY A 48 -6.76 7.30 -21.25
C GLY A 48 -6.49 5.79 -21.18
N HIS A 49 -5.38 5.38 -20.56
CA HIS A 49 -5.04 3.96 -20.36
C HIS A 49 -6.05 3.16 -19.51
N ALA A 50 -6.95 3.80 -18.75
CA ALA A 50 -8.13 3.09 -18.23
C ALA A 50 -9.13 2.90 -19.38
N ASP A 51 -9.01 1.78 -20.08
CA ASP A 51 -9.72 1.46 -21.31
C ASP A 51 -10.44 0.12 -21.16
N THR A 52 -11.78 0.17 -21.17
CA THR A 52 -12.67 -0.99 -21.02
C THR A 52 -13.44 -1.20 -22.31
N HIS A 53 -13.37 -2.40 -22.87
CA HIS A 53 -14.17 -2.83 -24.02
C HIS A 53 -15.40 -3.59 -23.54
N LEU A 54 -16.58 -3.20 -24.02
CA LEU A 54 -17.81 -3.99 -23.85
C LEU A 54 -17.90 -5.00 -24.99
N VAL A 55 -17.73 -6.28 -24.65
CA VAL A 55 -17.68 -7.38 -25.62
C VAL A 55 -18.86 -8.33 -25.36
N PRO A 56 -19.79 -8.50 -26.32
CA PRO A 56 -20.86 -9.48 -26.19
C PRO A 56 -20.29 -10.89 -26.11
N ASP A 57 -20.52 -11.61 -25.01
CA ASP A 57 -20.07 -13.00 -24.90
C ASP A 57 -21.11 -13.95 -25.53
N PRO A 58 -20.78 -14.64 -26.64
CA PRO A 58 -21.71 -15.59 -27.26
C PRO A 58 -22.04 -16.77 -26.34
N ALA A 59 -21.22 -17.07 -25.33
CA ALA A 59 -21.48 -18.19 -24.41
C ALA A 59 -22.56 -17.86 -23.37
N THR A 60 -22.63 -16.62 -22.90
CA THR A 60 -23.57 -16.21 -21.83
C THR A 60 -24.68 -15.28 -22.33
N GLY A 61 -24.52 -14.67 -23.50
CA GLY A 61 -25.43 -13.66 -24.03
C GLY A 61 -25.39 -12.32 -23.28
N THR A 62 -24.34 -12.08 -22.48
CA THR A 62 -24.16 -10.85 -21.70
C THR A 62 -22.87 -10.15 -22.12
N ASP A 63 -22.85 -8.82 -22.08
CA ASP A 63 -21.63 -8.06 -22.33
C ASP A 63 -20.62 -8.25 -21.19
N LEU A 64 -19.38 -8.54 -21.57
CA LEU A 64 -18.22 -8.54 -20.68
C LEU A 64 -17.53 -7.19 -20.78
N ALA A 65 -17.26 -6.59 -19.63
CA ALA A 65 -16.37 -5.43 -19.52
C ALA A 65 -14.93 -5.93 -19.40
N ILE A 66 -14.12 -5.70 -20.43
CA ILE A 66 -12.76 -6.22 -20.55
C ILE A 66 -11.77 -5.05 -20.61
N ASP A 67 -10.96 -4.90 -19.56
CA ASP A 67 -9.88 -3.91 -19.54
C ASP A 67 -8.67 -4.36 -20.37
N THR A 68 -8.10 -3.45 -21.17
CA THR A 68 -6.95 -3.71 -22.06
C THR A 68 -5.72 -2.85 -21.75
N GLY A 69 -5.88 -1.76 -21.01
CA GLY A 69 -4.78 -0.91 -20.54
C GLY A 69 -4.51 -1.08 -19.04
N PHE A 70 -5.16 -0.28 -18.19
CA PHE A 70 -5.10 -0.44 -16.74
C PHE A 70 -6.00 -1.57 -16.28
N ILE A 71 -5.39 -2.67 -15.82
CA ILE A 71 -6.14 -3.89 -15.49
C ILE A 71 -6.08 -4.22 -13.99
N VAL A 72 -4.94 -4.01 -13.31
CA VAL A 72 -4.72 -4.48 -11.93
C VAL A 72 -4.11 -3.46 -11.00
N HIS A 73 -4.45 -3.60 -9.71
CA HIS A 73 -3.90 -2.85 -8.60
C HIS A 73 -3.76 -3.75 -7.35
N ASN A 74 -3.15 -3.23 -6.29
CA ASN A 74 -3.09 -3.93 -5.00
C ASN A 74 -3.08 -2.98 -3.81
N ARG A 75 -3.32 -3.51 -2.60
CA ARG A 75 -3.45 -2.70 -1.37
C ARG A 75 -2.14 -2.12 -0.82
N ARG A 76 -1.00 -2.63 -1.27
CA ARG A 76 0.32 -2.21 -0.78
C ARG A 76 0.85 -1.02 -1.57
N THR A 77 0.71 -1.05 -2.89
CA THR A 77 1.40 -0.12 -3.79
C THR A 77 0.46 0.87 -4.50
N TYR A 78 -0.83 0.92 -4.14
CA TYR A 78 -1.82 1.83 -4.73
C TYR A 78 -2.64 2.64 -3.68
N PRO A 79 -2.02 3.31 -2.69
CA PRO A 79 -2.76 3.99 -1.62
C PRO A 79 -3.64 5.16 -2.11
N VAL A 80 -3.17 5.99 -3.04
CA VAL A 80 -3.93 7.16 -3.54
C VAL A 80 -5.12 6.70 -4.36
N LEU A 81 -4.91 5.76 -5.29
CA LEU A 81 -6.01 5.18 -6.07
C LEU A 81 -7.05 4.50 -5.18
N LEU A 82 -6.62 3.78 -4.15
CA LEU A 82 -7.54 3.12 -3.23
C LEU A 82 -8.33 4.08 -2.36
N ARG A 83 -7.75 5.22 -1.97
CA ARG A 83 -8.50 6.29 -1.31
C ARG A 83 -9.60 6.82 -2.22
N LEU A 84 -9.30 7.09 -3.49
CA LEU A 84 -10.30 7.50 -4.48
C LEU A 84 -11.41 6.45 -4.62
N PHE A 85 -11.04 5.17 -4.71
CA PHE A 85 -12.00 4.07 -4.83
C PHE A 85 -12.89 3.96 -3.59
N GLU A 86 -12.35 4.15 -2.39
CA GLU A 86 -13.11 4.13 -1.14
C GLU A 86 -14.11 5.29 -1.09
N GLU A 87 -13.70 6.51 -1.43
CA GLU A 87 -14.58 7.69 -1.41
C GLU A 87 -15.70 7.60 -2.46
N LEU A 88 -15.43 6.97 -3.61
CA LEU A 88 -16.40 6.82 -4.70
C LEU A 88 -17.19 5.50 -4.65
N GLY A 89 -16.90 4.60 -3.70
CA GLY A 89 -17.54 3.28 -3.63
C GLY A 89 -17.26 2.40 -4.86
N VAL A 90 -16.03 2.42 -5.38
CA VAL A 90 -15.58 1.58 -6.49
C VAL A 90 -15.28 0.18 -5.97
N GLU A 91 -16.01 -0.81 -6.49
CA GLU A 91 -15.81 -2.21 -6.13
C GLU A 91 -14.66 -2.84 -6.90
N THR A 92 -13.97 -3.78 -6.25
CA THR A 92 -12.82 -4.48 -6.82
C THR A 92 -12.88 -5.95 -6.45
N GLN A 93 -12.30 -6.82 -7.26
CA GLN A 93 -12.25 -8.27 -7.05
C GLN A 93 -10.82 -8.81 -7.11
N PRO A 94 -10.52 -9.98 -6.51
CA PRO A 94 -9.19 -10.59 -6.60
C PRO A 94 -8.79 -10.86 -8.06
N SER A 95 -7.52 -10.69 -8.38
CA SER A 95 -6.94 -11.00 -9.70
C SER A 95 -5.88 -12.11 -9.58
N GLU A 96 -5.65 -12.85 -10.67
CA GLU A 96 -4.56 -13.82 -10.79
C GLU A 96 -3.44 -13.19 -11.62
N MET A 97 -2.19 -13.28 -11.16
CA MET A 97 -1.05 -12.57 -11.74
C MET A 97 0.17 -13.49 -11.79
N SER A 98 0.20 -14.34 -12.83
CA SER A 98 1.31 -15.24 -13.12
C SER A 98 2.00 -14.84 -14.42
N LEU A 99 3.34 -14.76 -14.37
CA LEU A 99 4.19 -14.61 -15.54
C LEU A 99 4.56 -16.00 -16.09
N SER A 100 4.46 -16.13 -17.40
CA SER A 100 4.93 -17.25 -18.19
C SER A 100 5.95 -16.77 -19.21
N VAL A 101 6.95 -17.60 -19.46
CA VAL A 101 8.02 -17.36 -20.43
C VAL A 101 8.10 -18.55 -21.37
N SER A 102 7.99 -18.29 -22.67
CA SER A 102 8.30 -19.24 -23.74
C SER A 102 9.39 -18.69 -24.66
N ASP A 103 10.30 -19.55 -25.12
CA ASP A 103 11.34 -19.24 -26.08
C ASP A 103 11.35 -20.30 -27.17
N GLU A 104 10.91 -19.93 -28.38
CA GLU A 104 10.80 -20.84 -29.52
C GLU A 104 12.15 -21.39 -29.96
N GLY A 105 13.20 -20.56 -29.89
CA GLY A 105 14.53 -20.93 -30.34
C GLY A 105 15.18 -22.01 -29.45
N THR A 106 14.82 -22.05 -28.17
CA THR A 106 15.36 -23.05 -27.22
C THR A 106 14.34 -24.12 -26.82
N GLY A 107 13.05 -23.91 -27.12
CA GLY A 107 11.93 -24.76 -26.70
C GLY A 107 11.62 -24.70 -25.20
N VAL A 108 12.15 -23.70 -24.49
CA VAL A 108 11.95 -23.51 -23.05
C VAL A 108 10.59 -22.88 -22.81
N GLU A 109 9.80 -23.48 -21.91
CA GLU A 109 8.56 -22.90 -21.39
C GLU A 109 8.52 -23.05 -19.88
N TRP A 110 8.16 -22.00 -19.14
CA TRP A 110 7.95 -22.10 -17.70
C TRP A 110 7.11 -20.94 -17.13
N ALA A 111 6.40 -21.21 -16.04
CA ALA A 111 5.62 -20.25 -15.27
C ALA A 111 5.80 -20.50 -13.76
N GLY A 112 6.70 -19.74 -13.12
CA GLY A 112 7.13 -20.01 -11.75
C GLY A 112 6.02 -19.92 -10.70
N ALA A 113 5.09 -18.98 -10.86
CA ALA A 113 3.98 -18.76 -9.93
C ALA A 113 2.97 -19.93 -9.89
N LEU A 114 2.99 -20.81 -10.89
CA LEU A 114 2.11 -22.00 -10.97
C LEU A 114 2.75 -23.24 -10.31
N GLY A 115 3.86 -23.05 -9.60
CA GLY A 115 4.53 -24.10 -8.82
C GLY A 115 5.24 -25.14 -9.70
N PRO A 116 5.47 -26.36 -9.19
CA PRO A 116 6.26 -27.38 -9.89
C PRO A 116 5.73 -27.74 -11.29
N ARG A 117 4.40 -27.72 -11.47
CA ARG A 117 3.78 -28.01 -12.77
C ARG A 117 4.04 -26.92 -13.81
N GLY A 118 4.13 -25.66 -13.38
CA GLY A 118 4.48 -24.54 -14.25
C GLY A 118 5.99 -24.41 -14.48
N LEU A 119 6.83 -24.79 -13.52
CA LEU A 119 8.30 -24.78 -13.71
C LEU A 119 8.79 -25.87 -14.67
N PHE A 120 8.11 -27.02 -14.69
CA PHE A 120 8.48 -28.18 -15.50
C PHE A 120 7.31 -28.67 -16.36
N PRO A 121 6.79 -27.84 -17.28
CA PRO A 121 5.69 -28.23 -18.15
C PRO A 121 6.10 -29.44 -19.00
N GLY A 122 5.34 -30.52 -18.89
CA GLY A 122 5.62 -31.79 -19.60
C GLY A 122 6.98 -32.43 -19.27
N GLY A 123 7.68 -31.99 -18.22
CA GLY A 123 8.98 -32.53 -17.80
C GLY A 123 10.19 -32.13 -18.67
N ARG A 124 10.01 -31.36 -19.76
CA ARG A 124 11.10 -31.01 -20.70
C ARG A 124 12.29 -30.32 -20.01
N ASN A 125 12.00 -29.39 -19.11
CA ASN A 125 13.03 -28.63 -18.41
C ASN A 125 13.83 -29.45 -17.40
N LEU A 126 13.35 -30.62 -16.96
CA LEU A 126 14.03 -31.47 -15.96
C LEU A 126 15.39 -31.95 -16.46
N ALA A 127 15.51 -32.18 -17.78
CA ALA A 127 16.72 -32.66 -18.42
C ALA A 127 17.72 -31.54 -18.77
N SER A 128 17.41 -30.26 -18.49
CA SER A 128 18.26 -29.12 -18.85
C SER A 128 19.11 -28.66 -17.66
N PRO A 129 20.44 -28.92 -17.64
CA PRO A 129 21.32 -28.44 -16.57
C PRO A 129 21.38 -26.90 -16.50
N ARG A 130 21.23 -26.23 -17.65
CA ARG A 130 21.21 -24.77 -17.76
C ARG A 130 19.96 -24.18 -17.10
N PHE A 131 18.81 -24.83 -17.24
CA PHE A 131 17.57 -24.43 -16.57
C PHE A 131 17.69 -24.58 -15.05
N TRP A 132 18.23 -25.69 -14.56
CA TRP A 132 18.48 -25.86 -13.13
C TRP A 132 19.45 -24.81 -12.57
N ARG A 133 20.52 -24.50 -13.30
CA ARG A 133 21.43 -23.40 -12.94
C ARG A 133 20.67 -22.08 -12.82
N MET A 134 19.84 -21.72 -13.79
CA MET A 134 19.01 -20.51 -13.74
C MET A 134 18.16 -20.45 -12.47
N LEU A 135 17.50 -21.55 -12.08
CA LEU A 135 16.70 -21.60 -10.85
C LEU A 135 17.53 -21.32 -9.58
N THR A 136 18.79 -21.76 -9.55
CA THR A 136 19.71 -21.42 -8.44
C THR A 136 20.22 -19.97 -8.50
N GLU A 137 20.23 -19.36 -9.68
CA GLU A 137 20.61 -17.95 -9.88
C GLU A 137 19.53 -16.98 -9.43
N VAL A 138 18.24 -17.32 -9.49
CA VAL A 138 17.12 -16.47 -9.03
C VAL A 138 17.26 -16.00 -7.56
N PRO A 139 17.42 -16.88 -6.55
CA PRO A 139 17.59 -16.43 -5.17
C PRO A 139 18.92 -15.70 -4.94
N ARG A 140 19.95 -15.99 -5.75
CA ARG A 140 21.22 -15.26 -5.74
C ARG A 140 21.05 -13.84 -6.24
N PHE A 141 20.30 -13.67 -7.34
CA PHE A 141 19.90 -12.36 -7.88
C PHE A 141 19.11 -11.56 -6.84
N HIS A 142 18.09 -12.14 -6.21
CA HIS A 142 17.33 -11.44 -5.16
C HIS A 142 18.22 -10.92 -4.02
N ARG A 143 19.19 -11.72 -3.56
CA ARG A 143 20.13 -11.27 -2.51
C ARG A 143 21.05 -10.17 -3.02
N ALA A 144 21.58 -10.27 -4.23
CA ALA A 144 22.45 -9.26 -4.81
C ALA A 144 21.71 -7.93 -5.04
N ALA A 145 20.50 -7.98 -5.58
CA ALA A 145 19.65 -6.81 -5.80
C ALA A 145 19.30 -6.09 -4.49
N ARG A 146 18.96 -6.83 -3.43
CA ARG A 146 18.71 -6.23 -2.10
C ARG A 146 19.95 -5.59 -1.50
N ARG A 147 21.12 -6.24 -1.63
CA ARG A 147 22.39 -5.65 -1.17
C ARG A 147 22.72 -4.35 -1.88
N LEU A 148 22.43 -4.25 -3.18
CA LEU A 148 22.59 -2.98 -3.91
C LEU A 148 21.72 -1.89 -3.30
N LEU A 149 20.43 -2.17 -3.07
CA LEU A 149 19.52 -1.22 -2.43
C LEU A 149 19.96 -0.85 -1.00
N GLU A 150 20.38 -1.82 -0.20
CA GLU A 150 20.90 -1.58 1.16
C GLU A 150 22.17 -0.72 1.15
N SER A 151 23.05 -0.90 0.16
CA SER A 151 24.28 -0.11 0.02
C SER A 151 24.04 1.35 -0.37
N GLN A 152 22.87 1.67 -0.92
CA GLN A 152 22.47 3.04 -1.26
C GLN A 152 21.90 3.80 -0.06
N GLY A 153 21.49 3.11 1.01
CA GLY A 153 20.90 3.74 2.19
C GLY A 153 19.65 4.56 1.84
N ASP A 154 19.63 5.83 2.26
CA ASP A 154 18.54 6.78 1.97
C ASP A 154 18.73 7.54 0.64
N ALA A 155 19.76 7.21 -0.16
CA ALA A 155 19.98 7.88 -1.45
C ALA A 155 18.85 7.55 -2.44
N ASP A 156 18.45 8.54 -3.24
CA ASP A 156 17.45 8.33 -4.29
C ASP A 156 17.98 7.30 -5.31
N PRO A 157 17.23 6.20 -5.59
CA PRO A 157 17.64 5.20 -6.58
C PRO A 157 17.78 5.73 -8.01
N THR A 158 17.54 7.03 -8.26
CA THR A 158 17.83 7.73 -9.52
C THR A 158 19.29 8.17 -9.66
N VAL A 159 20.10 8.12 -8.59
CA VAL A 159 21.51 8.60 -8.62
C VAL A 159 22.44 7.56 -9.24
N ASP A 160 22.23 6.28 -8.93
CA ASP A 160 23.00 5.19 -9.52
C ASP A 160 22.37 4.74 -10.83
N LEU A 161 23.02 5.12 -11.93
CA LEU A 161 22.57 4.85 -13.28
C LEU A 161 23.23 3.60 -13.90
N THR A 162 23.91 2.77 -13.08
CA THR A 162 24.47 1.48 -13.54
C THR A 162 23.37 0.64 -14.17
N THR A 163 23.61 0.13 -15.38
CA THR A 163 22.61 -0.63 -16.13
C THR A 163 22.40 -2.03 -15.54
N LEU A 164 21.24 -2.63 -15.84
CA LEU A 164 20.96 -4.02 -15.48
C LEU A 164 21.97 -4.98 -16.12
N GLY A 165 22.39 -4.73 -17.35
CA GLY A 165 23.44 -5.49 -18.04
C GLY A 165 24.74 -5.51 -17.24
N GLU A 166 25.27 -4.33 -16.91
CA GLU A 166 26.51 -4.18 -16.14
C GLU A 166 26.43 -4.84 -14.76
N PHE A 167 25.30 -4.68 -14.07
CA PHE A 167 25.07 -5.35 -12.78
C PHE A 167 25.11 -6.88 -12.91
N LEU A 168 24.49 -7.42 -13.96
CA LEU A 168 24.46 -8.86 -14.20
C LEU A 168 25.83 -9.41 -14.64
N ASP A 169 26.63 -8.61 -15.34
CA ASP A 169 28.03 -8.91 -15.69
C ASP A 169 28.92 -8.94 -14.45
N ALA A 170 28.89 -7.88 -13.64
CA ALA A 170 29.65 -7.79 -12.39
C ALA A 170 29.28 -8.92 -11.41
N GLY A 171 27.99 -9.31 -11.38
CA GLY A 171 27.50 -10.42 -10.59
C GLY A 171 27.79 -11.81 -11.18
N GLY A 172 28.36 -11.93 -12.38
CA GLY A 172 28.64 -13.23 -13.02
C GLY A 172 27.38 -14.07 -13.30
N PHE A 173 26.25 -13.43 -13.62
CA PHE A 173 25.01 -14.12 -14.00
C PHE A 173 25.10 -14.68 -15.42
N SER A 174 24.66 -15.94 -15.59
CA SER A 174 24.80 -16.64 -16.86
C SER A 174 23.99 -15.98 -18.00
N PRO A 175 24.46 -16.07 -19.27
CA PRO A 175 23.68 -15.61 -20.41
C PRO A 175 22.28 -16.27 -20.48
N TYR A 176 22.18 -17.52 -20.02
CA TYR A 176 20.91 -18.24 -19.95
C TYR A 176 19.93 -17.58 -18.96
N PHE A 177 20.41 -17.13 -17.79
CA PHE A 177 19.60 -16.39 -16.81
C PHE A 177 19.15 -15.03 -17.36
N ARG A 178 20.02 -14.30 -18.06
CA ARG A 178 19.64 -13.03 -18.69
C ARG A 178 18.50 -13.22 -19.69
N ARG A 179 18.67 -14.19 -20.60
CA ARG A 179 17.73 -14.45 -21.70
C ARG A 179 16.38 -14.99 -21.25
N HIS A 180 16.36 -15.91 -20.28
CA HIS A 180 15.13 -16.66 -19.93
C HIS A 180 14.48 -16.22 -18.62
N PHE A 181 15.11 -15.31 -17.85
CA PHE A 181 14.53 -14.78 -16.61
C PHE A 181 14.50 -13.25 -16.60
N MET A 182 15.65 -12.56 -16.69
CA MET A 182 15.70 -11.10 -16.50
C MET A 182 15.09 -10.30 -17.65
N ALA A 183 15.49 -10.58 -18.90
CA ALA A 183 14.94 -9.87 -20.05
C ALA A 183 13.42 -10.08 -20.17
N PRO A 184 12.87 -11.31 -20.07
CA PRO A 184 11.41 -11.52 -20.06
C PRO A 184 10.69 -10.80 -18.93
N LEU A 185 11.28 -10.76 -17.72
CA LEU A 185 10.68 -10.06 -16.59
C LEU A 185 10.52 -8.57 -16.85
N VAL A 186 11.57 -7.90 -17.33
CA VAL A 186 11.55 -6.46 -17.60
C VAL A 186 10.70 -6.16 -18.84
N ALA A 187 10.87 -6.94 -19.92
CA ALA A 187 10.10 -6.79 -21.16
C ALA A 187 8.59 -6.95 -20.91
N ALA A 188 8.18 -7.93 -20.11
CA ALA A 188 6.78 -8.12 -19.78
C ALA A 188 6.21 -6.97 -18.94
N VAL A 189 6.97 -6.44 -17.97
CA VAL A 189 6.48 -5.38 -17.06
C VAL A 189 6.34 -4.03 -17.76
N TRP A 190 7.26 -3.68 -18.66
CA TRP A 190 7.25 -2.37 -19.34
C TRP A 190 6.92 -2.44 -20.83
N SER A 191 6.50 -3.60 -21.33
CA SER A 191 6.16 -3.81 -22.75
C SER A 191 7.25 -3.26 -23.67
N CYS A 192 8.50 -3.60 -23.38
CA CYS A 192 9.68 -3.08 -24.07
C CYS A 192 10.48 -4.18 -24.74
N ASP A 193 11.26 -3.80 -25.75
CA ASP A 193 12.20 -4.68 -26.44
C ASP A 193 13.10 -5.42 -25.43
N PRO A 194 13.15 -6.77 -25.46
CA PRO A 194 13.92 -7.54 -24.50
C PRO A 194 15.43 -7.28 -24.51
N ASP A 195 15.98 -6.78 -25.61
CA ASP A 195 17.41 -6.46 -25.69
C ASP A 195 17.68 -5.11 -25.02
N SER A 196 16.82 -4.12 -25.28
CA SER A 196 16.82 -2.82 -24.61
C SER A 196 16.54 -2.92 -23.10
N ALA A 197 15.91 -4.00 -22.63
CA ALA A 197 15.59 -4.22 -21.22
C ALA A 197 16.85 -4.26 -20.31
N LEU A 198 18.02 -4.54 -20.86
CA LEU A 198 19.28 -4.56 -20.11
C LEU A 198 19.86 -3.17 -19.86
N ASP A 199 19.43 -2.15 -20.61
CA ASP A 199 19.87 -0.75 -20.43
C ASP A 199 19.17 -0.06 -19.25
N TYR A 200 18.19 -0.74 -18.64
CA TYR A 200 17.42 -0.23 -17.52
C TYR A 200 18.32 0.03 -16.31
N PRO A 201 18.27 1.20 -15.64
CA PRO A 201 19.04 1.45 -14.42
C PRO A 201 18.70 0.45 -13.30
N ALA A 202 19.71 -0.30 -12.84
CA ALA A 202 19.53 -1.46 -11.97
C ALA A 202 18.94 -1.09 -10.61
N ALA A 203 19.46 -0.03 -9.97
CA ALA A 203 18.97 0.44 -8.68
C ALA A 203 17.48 0.84 -8.75
N TYR A 204 17.13 1.62 -9.77
CA TYR A 204 15.76 2.05 -10.02
C TYR A 204 14.79 0.88 -10.27
N LEU A 205 15.21 -0.10 -11.08
CA LEU A 205 14.48 -1.35 -11.30
C LEU A 205 14.31 -2.15 -10.00
N PHE A 206 15.37 -2.30 -9.20
CA PHE A 206 15.30 -3.11 -7.98
C PHE A 206 14.44 -2.44 -6.91
N ALA A 207 14.43 -1.11 -6.82
CA ALA A 207 13.52 -0.38 -5.96
C ALA A 207 12.06 -0.69 -6.33
N PHE A 208 11.73 -0.70 -7.63
CA PHE A 208 10.42 -1.15 -8.11
C PHE A 208 10.10 -2.59 -7.69
N LEU A 209 11.01 -3.53 -7.96
CA LEU A 209 10.82 -4.95 -7.64
C LEU A 209 10.66 -5.16 -6.12
N ALA A 210 11.40 -4.43 -5.29
CA ALA A 210 11.29 -4.49 -3.83
C ALA A 210 9.93 -3.94 -3.35
N HIS A 211 9.53 -2.79 -3.90
CA HIS A 211 8.25 -2.14 -3.59
C HIS A 211 7.06 -3.07 -3.91
N HIS A 212 7.13 -3.77 -5.04
CA HIS A 212 6.10 -4.71 -5.50
C HIS A 212 6.24 -6.13 -4.94
N GLY A 213 7.23 -6.40 -4.08
CA GLY A 213 7.45 -7.74 -3.48
C GLY A 213 7.95 -8.81 -4.47
N MET A 214 8.52 -8.37 -5.60
CA MET A 214 9.07 -9.21 -6.67
C MET A 214 10.54 -9.59 -6.45
N LEU A 215 11.25 -8.97 -5.50
CA LEU A 215 12.58 -9.43 -5.06
C LEU A 215 12.50 -10.58 -4.04
N SER A 216 11.39 -11.30 -3.94
CA SER A 216 11.21 -12.43 -3.01
C SER A 216 10.40 -13.54 -3.66
N VAL A 217 10.67 -14.79 -3.29
CA VAL A 217 9.92 -15.96 -3.80
C VAL A 217 8.52 -16.06 -3.17
N PHE A 218 8.32 -15.43 -2.01
CA PHE A 218 7.05 -15.38 -1.28
C PHE A 218 6.75 -13.95 -0.83
N GLY A 219 5.48 -13.63 -0.60
CA GLY A 219 5.09 -12.31 -0.06
C GLY A 219 4.70 -11.27 -1.11
N SER A 220 4.47 -11.68 -2.36
CA SER A 220 3.86 -10.84 -3.39
C SER A 220 2.48 -10.34 -2.91
N PRO A 221 2.12 -9.08 -3.21
CA PRO A 221 0.82 -8.54 -2.82
C PRO A 221 -0.31 -9.31 -3.51
N THR A 222 -1.46 -9.36 -2.86
CA THR A 222 -2.68 -9.88 -3.50
C THR A 222 -3.20 -8.85 -4.49
N TRP A 223 -3.15 -9.21 -5.78
CA TRP A 223 -3.64 -8.39 -6.87
C TRP A 223 -5.16 -8.38 -6.95
N ARG A 224 -5.68 -7.28 -7.47
CA ARG A 224 -7.10 -6.99 -7.63
C ARG A 224 -7.34 -6.28 -8.96
N THR A 225 -8.55 -6.36 -9.47
CA THR A 225 -9.04 -5.62 -10.64
C THR A 225 -10.35 -4.91 -10.29
N VAL A 226 -10.73 -3.90 -11.05
CA VAL A 226 -12.01 -3.17 -10.85
C VAL A 226 -13.16 -4.06 -11.32
N THR A 227 -14.18 -4.22 -10.47
CA THR A 227 -15.36 -5.01 -10.84
C THR A 227 -16.17 -4.26 -11.89
N GLY A 228 -16.42 -4.91 -13.03
CA GLY A 228 -17.08 -4.29 -14.17
C GLY A 228 -16.17 -3.42 -15.03
N GLY A 229 -14.84 -3.51 -14.87
CA GLY A 229 -13.89 -2.78 -15.69
C GLY A 229 -13.54 -1.38 -15.17
N SER A 230 -12.38 -0.88 -15.58
CA SER A 230 -11.80 0.39 -15.17
C SER A 230 -12.68 1.61 -15.51
N HIS A 231 -13.49 1.55 -16.57
CA HIS A 231 -14.45 2.60 -16.92
C HIS A 231 -15.42 2.92 -15.77
N ALA A 232 -15.67 1.97 -14.86
CA ALA A 232 -16.59 2.12 -13.75
C ALA A 232 -16.08 3.13 -12.70
N TYR A 233 -14.76 3.24 -12.50
CA TYR A 233 -14.22 4.29 -11.62
C TYR A 233 -14.12 5.61 -12.36
N VAL A 234 -13.76 5.60 -13.65
CA VAL A 234 -13.68 6.80 -14.49
C VAL A 234 -15.03 7.51 -14.54
N GLY A 235 -16.13 6.78 -14.77
CA GLY A 235 -17.48 7.33 -14.78
C GLY A 235 -17.89 7.93 -13.44
N ARG A 236 -17.50 7.31 -12.31
CA ARG A 236 -17.78 7.85 -10.97
C ARG A 236 -16.99 9.13 -10.68
N VAL A 237 -15.74 9.21 -11.13
CA VAL A 237 -14.95 10.44 -11.03
C VAL A 237 -15.60 11.56 -11.85
N ALA A 238 -15.99 11.27 -13.09
CA ALA A 238 -16.64 12.24 -13.97
C ALA A 238 -17.97 12.75 -13.37
N ALA A 239 -18.78 11.85 -12.82
CA ALA A 239 -20.01 12.22 -12.12
C ALA A 239 -19.72 13.18 -10.95
N ALA A 240 -18.73 12.86 -10.10
CA ALA A 240 -18.39 13.69 -8.96
C ALA A 240 -17.83 15.07 -9.36
N ILE A 241 -17.07 15.16 -10.46
CA ILE A 241 -16.60 16.45 -11.00
C ILE A 241 -17.80 17.30 -11.46
N ASN A 242 -18.73 16.70 -12.20
CA ASN A 242 -19.93 17.40 -12.69
C ASN A 242 -20.85 17.83 -11.52
N GLU A 243 -21.04 16.98 -10.51
CA GLU A 243 -21.82 17.29 -9.29
C GLU A 243 -21.23 18.47 -8.51
N ALA A 244 -19.90 18.62 -8.53
CA ALA A 244 -19.20 19.75 -7.94
C ALA A 244 -19.21 21.03 -8.83
N GLY A 245 -19.88 21.00 -9.98
CA GLY A 245 -19.95 22.13 -10.92
C GLY A 245 -18.76 22.25 -11.87
N GLY A 246 -17.86 21.26 -11.90
CA GLY A 246 -16.77 21.17 -12.87
C GLY A 246 -17.28 20.91 -14.29
N LYS A 247 -16.49 21.31 -15.28
CA LYS A 247 -16.77 21.11 -16.71
C LYS A 247 -15.84 20.05 -17.27
N ILE A 248 -16.39 19.10 -18.04
CA ILE A 248 -15.62 18.08 -18.76
C ILE A 248 -15.84 18.29 -20.26
N ARG A 249 -14.74 18.35 -21.01
CA ARG A 249 -14.73 18.58 -22.47
C ARG A 249 -13.94 17.46 -23.14
N VAL A 250 -14.67 16.52 -23.74
CA VAL A 250 -14.13 15.45 -24.59
C VAL A 250 -14.08 15.92 -26.05
N GLY A 251 -13.24 15.29 -26.87
CA GLY A 251 -13.04 15.70 -28.27
C GLY A 251 -12.50 17.12 -28.40
N SER A 252 -11.81 17.63 -27.38
CA SER A 252 -11.36 19.01 -27.26
C SER A 252 -9.83 19.06 -27.05
N PRO A 253 -9.04 18.68 -28.07
CA PRO A 253 -7.58 18.67 -27.97
C PRO A 253 -7.06 20.08 -27.69
N VAL A 254 -6.23 20.20 -26.64
CA VAL A 254 -5.51 21.44 -26.34
C VAL A 254 -4.32 21.55 -27.31
N THR A 255 -4.22 22.69 -27.97
CA THR A 255 -3.20 22.95 -29.01
C THR A 255 -2.12 23.91 -28.53
N ALA A 256 -2.42 24.77 -27.56
CA ALA A 256 -1.44 25.68 -26.95
C ALA A 256 -1.78 26.04 -25.50
N ILE A 257 -0.74 26.18 -24.69
CA ILE A 257 -0.74 26.64 -23.30
C ILE A 257 0.27 27.77 -23.21
N ALA A 258 -0.18 28.96 -22.81
CA ALA A 258 0.65 30.14 -22.68
C ALA A 258 0.46 30.79 -21.31
N GLU A 259 1.53 30.93 -20.54
CA GLU A 259 1.53 31.70 -19.28
C GLU A 259 1.77 33.19 -19.59
N ASP A 260 0.97 34.07 -19.00
CA ASP A 260 1.12 35.53 -19.10
C ASP A 260 1.00 36.19 -17.72
N ALA A 261 0.90 37.52 -17.62
CA ALA A 261 0.82 38.20 -16.33
C ALA A 261 -0.47 37.85 -15.56
N ASP A 262 -1.56 37.58 -16.28
CA ASP A 262 -2.92 37.46 -15.73
C ASP A 262 -3.32 36.01 -15.43
N GLY A 263 -2.60 35.01 -15.98
CA GLY A 263 -2.81 33.61 -15.66
C GLY A 263 -2.18 32.68 -16.70
N VAL A 264 -2.96 31.69 -17.12
CA VAL A 264 -2.62 30.75 -18.19
C VAL A 264 -3.75 30.71 -19.21
N ARG A 265 -3.41 30.91 -20.48
CA ARG A 265 -4.32 30.72 -21.61
C ARG A 265 -4.20 29.30 -22.15
N VAL A 266 -5.34 28.64 -22.29
CA VAL A 266 -5.47 27.30 -22.88
C VAL A 266 -6.26 27.45 -24.18
N ALA A 267 -5.67 27.04 -25.30
CA ALA A 267 -6.28 27.10 -26.63
C ALA A 267 -6.70 25.70 -27.11
N THR A 268 -7.88 25.62 -27.69
CA THR A 268 -8.39 24.49 -28.47
C THR A 268 -8.82 25.00 -29.85
N GLU A 269 -9.35 24.13 -30.70
CA GLU A 269 -9.93 24.55 -31.99
C GLU A 269 -11.15 25.48 -31.83
N ASP A 270 -11.90 25.33 -30.73
CA ASP A 270 -13.12 26.12 -30.46
C ASP A 270 -12.83 27.53 -29.90
N GLY A 271 -11.59 27.79 -29.48
CA GLY A 271 -11.19 29.10 -28.96
C GLY A 271 -10.12 29.04 -27.88
N THR A 272 -9.96 30.14 -27.15
CA THR A 272 -8.97 30.27 -26.07
C THR A 272 -9.66 30.73 -24.80
N GLU A 273 -9.32 30.09 -23.67
CA GLU A 273 -9.83 30.43 -22.35
C GLU A 273 -8.70 30.73 -21.36
N GLN A 274 -8.95 31.70 -20.47
CA GLN A 274 -8.04 32.08 -19.39
C GLN A 274 -8.31 31.26 -18.13
N TYR A 275 -7.26 30.86 -17.42
CA TYR A 275 -7.30 30.18 -16.13
C TYR A 275 -6.27 30.77 -15.17
N ASP A 276 -6.44 30.57 -13.86
CA ASP A 276 -5.45 30.98 -12.86
C ASP A 276 -4.26 30.02 -12.81
N ALA A 277 -4.48 28.75 -13.19
CA ALA A 277 -3.46 27.71 -13.28
C ALA A 277 -3.94 26.55 -14.17
N VAL A 278 -2.99 25.73 -14.61
CA VAL A 278 -3.21 24.52 -15.38
C VAL A 278 -2.41 23.36 -14.81
N VAL A 279 -3.04 22.19 -14.73
CA VAL A 279 -2.35 20.91 -14.56
C VAL A 279 -2.25 20.23 -15.92
N VAL A 280 -1.03 19.99 -16.39
CA VAL A 280 -0.74 19.30 -17.65
C VAL A 280 -0.55 17.82 -17.36
N ALA A 281 -1.61 17.03 -17.51
CA ALA A 281 -1.69 15.60 -17.19
C ALA A 281 -1.59 14.69 -18.43
N THR A 282 -0.71 15.06 -19.38
CA THR A 282 -0.47 14.34 -20.65
C THR A 282 0.94 13.74 -20.69
N HIS A 283 1.27 12.95 -21.72
CA HIS A 283 2.63 12.46 -21.92
C HIS A 283 3.63 13.60 -22.18
N PRO A 284 4.92 13.45 -21.84
CA PRO A 284 5.90 14.53 -21.91
C PRO A 284 6.03 15.18 -23.29
N SER A 285 5.98 14.40 -24.37
CA SER A 285 6.03 14.92 -25.75
C SER A 285 4.80 15.77 -26.10
N ALA A 286 3.60 15.32 -25.71
CA ALA A 286 2.36 16.08 -25.88
C ALA A 286 2.38 17.35 -25.02
N ALA A 287 2.81 17.24 -23.76
CA ALA A 287 2.96 18.37 -22.86
C ALA A 287 3.89 19.44 -23.46
N LEU A 288 5.08 19.04 -23.92
CA LEU A 288 6.05 19.93 -24.56
C LEU A 288 5.50 20.56 -25.84
N GLY A 289 4.79 19.78 -26.67
CA GLY A 289 4.17 20.27 -27.90
C GLY A 289 3.04 21.28 -27.68
N MET A 290 2.40 21.27 -26.51
CA MET A 290 1.36 22.24 -26.15
C MET A 290 1.93 23.53 -25.53
N LEU A 291 3.18 23.56 -25.06
CA LEU A 291 3.73 24.80 -24.49
C LEU A 291 4.02 25.80 -25.60
N ALA A 292 3.42 26.99 -25.55
CA ALA A 292 3.61 28.02 -26.56
C ALA A 292 5.04 28.61 -26.56
N ALA A 293 5.68 28.63 -25.40
CA ALA A 293 7.06 29.09 -25.20
C ALA A 293 7.72 28.27 -24.07
N PRO A 294 8.13 27.01 -24.32
CA PRO A 294 8.79 26.20 -23.31
C PRO A 294 10.13 26.85 -22.92
N SER A 295 10.46 26.83 -21.63
CA SER A 295 11.81 27.17 -21.18
C SER A 295 12.82 26.11 -21.64
N ASP A 296 14.10 26.47 -21.71
CA ASP A 296 15.18 25.53 -22.04
C ASP A 296 15.13 24.29 -21.14
N LEU A 297 14.83 24.49 -19.85
CA LEU A 297 14.72 23.44 -18.87
C LEU A 297 13.50 22.53 -19.10
N GLN A 298 12.34 23.09 -19.46
CA GLN A 298 11.15 22.32 -19.81
C GLN A 298 11.40 21.46 -21.06
N ALA A 299 12.05 22.04 -22.08
CA ALA A 299 12.40 21.31 -23.29
C ALA A 299 13.41 20.18 -23.03
N GLU A 300 14.43 20.45 -22.22
CA GLU A 300 15.45 19.46 -21.82
C GLU A 300 14.83 18.27 -21.07
N VAL A 301 14.07 18.55 -20.01
CA VAL A 301 13.54 17.49 -19.11
C VAL A 301 12.42 16.70 -19.80
N LEU A 302 11.43 17.37 -20.40
CA LEU A 302 10.32 16.67 -21.05
C LEU A 302 10.77 15.90 -22.31
N GLY A 303 11.74 16.44 -23.05
CA GLY A 303 12.33 15.79 -24.22
C GLY A 303 13.15 14.54 -23.88
N ALA A 304 13.64 14.43 -22.65
CA ALA A 304 14.43 13.29 -22.17
C ALA A 304 13.59 12.14 -21.59
N LEU A 305 12.25 12.19 -21.69
CA LEU A 305 11.33 11.17 -21.18
C LEU A 305 10.61 10.43 -22.34
N PRO A 306 11.31 9.55 -23.07
CA PRO A 306 10.76 8.88 -24.24
C PRO A 306 9.70 7.84 -23.88
N TYR A 307 8.75 7.66 -24.80
CA TYR A 307 7.74 6.61 -24.78
C TYR A 307 7.88 5.72 -26.01
N ALA A 308 7.47 4.47 -25.90
CA ALA A 308 7.38 3.50 -26.99
C ALA A 308 5.91 3.22 -27.32
N ALA A 309 5.54 3.37 -28.59
CA ALA A 309 4.22 2.98 -29.07
C ALA A 309 4.14 1.45 -29.18
N ASN A 310 3.04 0.90 -28.68
CA ASN A 310 2.73 -0.52 -28.70
C ASN A 310 1.27 -0.71 -29.11
N THR A 311 1.04 -1.44 -30.21
CA THR A 311 -0.30 -1.85 -30.58
C THR A 311 -0.74 -3.04 -29.75
N ALA A 312 -1.92 -2.91 -29.15
CA ALA A 312 -2.67 -3.93 -28.44
C ALA A 312 -3.82 -4.46 -29.29
N LEU A 313 -3.84 -5.78 -29.50
CA LEU A 313 -4.95 -6.47 -30.16
C LEU A 313 -5.72 -7.27 -29.11
N LEU A 314 -6.98 -6.93 -28.87
CA LEU A 314 -7.92 -7.75 -28.12
C LEU A 314 -8.49 -8.82 -29.05
N HIS A 315 -8.29 -10.09 -28.75
CA HIS A 315 -8.66 -11.22 -29.61
C HIS A 315 -8.99 -12.49 -28.80
N THR A 316 -9.27 -13.58 -29.51
CA THR A 316 -9.56 -14.90 -28.91
C THR A 316 -8.68 -16.03 -29.45
N ASP A 317 -7.72 -15.72 -30.32
CA ASP A 317 -6.70 -16.66 -30.80
C ASP A 317 -5.74 -17.11 -29.69
N THR A 318 -5.85 -18.38 -29.29
CA THR A 318 -5.01 -18.99 -28.24
C THR A 318 -3.68 -19.55 -28.75
N SER A 319 -3.39 -19.47 -30.07
CA SER A 319 -2.14 -19.97 -30.66
C SER A 319 -0.89 -19.23 -30.19
N LEU A 320 -1.05 -18.03 -29.62
CA LEU A 320 0.02 -17.21 -29.07
C LEU A 320 0.43 -17.61 -27.64
N LEU A 321 -0.43 -18.36 -26.92
CA LEU A 321 -0.11 -18.89 -25.60
C LEU A 321 0.93 -20.02 -25.70
N PRO A 322 1.63 -20.37 -24.59
CA PRO A 322 2.58 -21.49 -24.58
C PRO A 322 1.97 -22.81 -25.08
N ASP A 323 2.76 -23.66 -25.71
CA ASP A 323 2.33 -24.98 -26.18
C ASP A 323 1.85 -25.84 -24.99
N ALA A 324 2.59 -25.79 -23.89
CA ALA A 324 2.21 -26.46 -22.67
C ALA A 324 1.19 -25.64 -21.87
N ARG A 325 -0.05 -26.16 -21.80
CA ARG A 325 -1.13 -25.58 -20.97
C ARG A 325 -0.77 -25.38 -19.51
N GLN A 326 0.17 -26.17 -18.96
CA GLN A 326 0.62 -25.99 -17.57
C GLN A 326 1.46 -24.72 -17.36
N ALA A 327 1.97 -24.14 -18.44
CA ALA A 327 2.68 -22.87 -18.46
C ALA A 327 1.78 -21.68 -18.82
N TRP A 328 0.47 -21.85 -19.04
CA TRP A 328 -0.41 -20.71 -19.30
C TRP A 328 -0.52 -19.82 -18.07
N GLY A 329 0.04 -18.62 -18.16
CA GLY A 329 -0.03 -17.58 -17.14
C GLY A 329 -1.04 -16.49 -17.48
N SER A 330 -1.20 -15.54 -16.57
CA SER A 330 -1.92 -14.29 -16.86
C SER A 330 -1.14 -13.42 -17.86
N TRP A 331 0.19 -13.45 -17.82
CA TRP A 331 1.10 -12.69 -18.68
C TRP A 331 2.01 -13.69 -19.37
N ASN A 332 1.97 -13.78 -20.70
CA ASN A 332 2.69 -14.80 -21.44
C ASN A 332 3.68 -14.12 -22.37
N PHE A 333 4.93 -14.01 -21.91
CA PHE A 333 6.03 -13.54 -22.74
C PHE A 333 6.46 -14.65 -23.69
N ARG A 334 6.56 -14.33 -24.97
CA ARG A 334 7.02 -15.25 -26.01
C ARG A 334 8.19 -14.63 -26.76
N ARG A 335 9.29 -15.37 -26.84
CA ARG A 335 10.42 -15.02 -27.71
C ARG A 335 10.35 -15.82 -29.01
N PRO A 336 10.16 -15.17 -30.16
CA PRO A 336 10.18 -15.84 -31.46
C PRO A 336 11.54 -16.46 -31.79
N ALA A 337 11.55 -17.47 -32.67
CA ALA A 337 12.79 -18.12 -33.11
C ALA A 337 13.68 -17.18 -33.96
N GLU A 338 13.06 -16.32 -34.76
CA GLU A 338 13.73 -15.22 -35.45
C GLU A 338 13.90 -14.04 -34.51
N ASP A 339 15.11 -13.48 -34.48
CA ASP A 339 15.40 -12.33 -33.64
C ASP A 339 14.59 -11.11 -34.11
N ARG A 340 13.72 -10.61 -33.25
CA ARG A 340 12.86 -9.45 -33.52
C ARG A 340 13.01 -8.45 -32.39
N ARG A 341 13.09 -7.17 -32.76
CA ARG A 341 13.29 -6.04 -31.84
C ARG A 341 12.00 -5.57 -31.15
N ASP A 342 10.95 -6.38 -31.21
CA ASP A 342 9.63 -6.06 -30.66
C ASP A 342 9.31 -7.03 -29.52
N VAL A 343 8.67 -6.48 -28.48
CA VAL A 343 8.11 -7.29 -27.41
C VAL A 343 6.93 -8.11 -27.93
N LEU A 344 6.84 -9.39 -27.55
CA LEU A 344 5.65 -10.20 -27.80
C LEU A 344 5.13 -10.75 -26.48
N VAL A 345 4.05 -10.14 -25.98
CA VAL A 345 3.42 -10.51 -24.72
C VAL A 345 1.92 -10.62 -24.90
N THR A 346 1.37 -11.77 -24.53
CA THR A 346 -0.08 -12.03 -24.54
C THR A 346 -0.61 -12.13 -23.12
N TYR A 347 -1.57 -11.27 -22.78
CA TYR A 347 -2.26 -11.27 -21.50
C TYR A 347 -3.54 -12.10 -21.61
N ASP A 348 -3.72 -13.06 -20.70
CA ASP A 348 -4.99 -13.78 -20.56
C ASP A 348 -5.95 -12.98 -19.67
N LEU A 349 -6.77 -12.14 -20.31
CA LEU A 349 -7.69 -11.23 -19.63
C LEU A 349 -8.82 -11.98 -18.93
N THR A 350 -9.25 -13.12 -19.46
CA THR A 350 -10.23 -13.99 -18.78
C THR A 350 -9.71 -14.41 -17.41
N ARG A 351 -8.46 -14.87 -17.31
CA ARG A 351 -7.84 -15.25 -16.04
C ARG A 351 -7.58 -14.05 -15.14
N LEU A 352 -6.97 -13.01 -15.71
CA LEU A 352 -6.47 -11.86 -14.99
C LEU A 352 -7.62 -11.04 -14.39
N GLN A 353 -8.73 -10.88 -15.14
CA GLN A 353 -9.92 -10.16 -14.67
C GLN A 353 -10.98 -11.06 -14.03
N ARG A 354 -10.80 -12.40 -14.08
CA ARG A 354 -11.80 -13.40 -13.65
C ARG A 354 -13.15 -13.23 -14.35
N LEU A 355 -13.10 -13.09 -15.66
CA LEU A 355 -14.32 -12.97 -16.47
C LEU A 355 -15.16 -14.25 -16.31
N PRO A 356 -16.49 -14.14 -16.15
CA PRO A 356 -17.38 -15.27 -15.89
C PRO A 356 -17.70 -16.07 -17.17
N THR A 357 -16.67 -16.52 -17.87
CA THR A 357 -16.78 -17.19 -19.17
C THR A 357 -15.71 -18.28 -19.32
N PRO A 358 -16.00 -19.40 -20.00
CA PRO A 358 -14.99 -20.41 -20.32
C PRO A 358 -14.10 -19.99 -21.50
N ARG A 359 -14.46 -18.95 -22.25
CA ARG A 359 -13.70 -18.47 -23.40
C ARG A 359 -12.51 -17.62 -22.96
N HIS A 360 -11.36 -17.81 -23.58
CA HIS A 360 -10.19 -16.96 -23.35
C HIS A 360 -10.27 -15.71 -24.23
N TYR A 361 -10.35 -14.56 -23.58
CA TYR A 361 -10.15 -13.25 -24.17
C TYR A 361 -8.73 -12.82 -23.85
N LEU A 362 -7.99 -12.48 -24.89
CA LEU A 362 -6.56 -12.22 -24.82
C LEU A 362 -6.27 -10.83 -25.36
N VAL A 363 -5.29 -10.14 -24.80
CA VAL A 363 -4.70 -8.98 -25.45
C VAL A 363 -3.23 -9.24 -25.72
N THR A 364 -2.81 -9.08 -26.98
CA THR A 364 -1.42 -9.26 -27.39
C THR A 364 -0.82 -7.91 -27.74
N LEU A 365 0.36 -7.65 -27.17
CA LEU A 365 1.23 -6.52 -27.49
C LEU A 365 2.36 -6.99 -28.40
N GLY A 366 2.53 -6.29 -29.53
CA GLY A 366 3.50 -6.63 -30.57
C GLY A 366 3.16 -7.91 -31.35
N GLY A 367 3.85 -8.13 -32.47
CA GLY A 367 3.63 -9.30 -33.32
C GLY A 367 2.22 -9.40 -33.93
N GLU A 368 1.64 -8.27 -34.35
CA GLU A 368 0.27 -8.19 -34.88
C GLU A 368 -0.01 -9.19 -36.00
N HIS A 369 0.97 -9.43 -36.86
CA HIS A 369 0.90 -10.37 -37.98
C HIS A 369 0.81 -11.84 -37.55
N LEU A 370 1.01 -12.15 -36.26
CA LEU A 370 0.87 -13.48 -35.69
C LEU A 370 -0.55 -13.75 -35.17
N VAL A 371 -1.35 -12.71 -34.95
CA VAL A 371 -2.74 -12.85 -34.47
C VAL A 371 -3.64 -13.14 -35.66
N ASP A 372 -4.45 -14.20 -35.59
CA ASP A 372 -5.48 -14.46 -36.62
C ASP A 372 -6.45 -13.26 -36.71
N PRO A 373 -6.48 -12.53 -37.85
CA PRO A 373 -7.33 -11.35 -38.03
C PRO A 373 -8.81 -11.64 -37.85
N ALA A 374 -9.27 -12.87 -38.10
CA ALA A 374 -10.67 -13.26 -37.92
C ALA A 374 -11.10 -13.33 -36.44
N THR A 375 -10.14 -13.36 -35.50
CA THR A 375 -10.41 -13.45 -34.06
C THR A 375 -10.30 -12.11 -33.32
N VAL A 376 -9.86 -11.05 -34.02
CA VAL A 376 -9.65 -9.71 -33.45
C VAL A 376 -10.98 -9.05 -33.16
N ILE A 377 -11.13 -8.55 -31.94
CA ILE A 377 -12.30 -7.85 -31.41
C ILE A 377 -12.05 -6.35 -31.41
N ALA A 378 -10.87 -5.92 -30.98
CA ALA A 378 -10.49 -4.52 -30.96
C ALA A 378 -8.99 -4.32 -31.16
N ARG A 379 -8.64 -3.16 -31.74
CA ARG A 379 -7.28 -2.64 -31.83
C ARG A 379 -7.17 -1.36 -31.02
N ARG A 380 -6.09 -1.23 -30.24
CA ARG A 380 -5.73 -0.01 -29.51
C ARG A 380 -4.24 0.24 -29.64
N ASP A 381 -3.86 1.51 -29.69
CA ASP A 381 -2.46 1.91 -29.66
C ASP A 381 -2.20 2.57 -28.30
N TYR A 382 -1.24 2.04 -27.57
CA TYR A 382 -0.81 2.54 -26.26
C TYR A 382 0.64 2.98 -26.31
N GLU A 383 1.03 3.86 -25.39
CA GLU A 383 2.41 4.28 -25.26
C GLU A 383 2.94 3.93 -23.87
N HIS A 384 4.10 3.28 -23.80
CA HIS A 384 4.74 2.88 -22.54
C HIS A 384 6.04 3.65 -22.32
N PRO A 385 6.33 4.10 -21.09
CA PRO A 385 7.56 4.85 -20.81
C PRO A 385 8.80 3.99 -21.00
N ARG A 386 9.86 4.58 -21.58
CA ARG A 386 11.17 3.96 -21.71
C ARG A 386 12.11 4.48 -20.62
N TYR A 387 12.62 3.56 -19.81
CA TYR A 387 13.58 3.88 -18.77
C TYR A 387 15.00 3.62 -19.24
N THR A 388 15.79 4.69 -19.24
CA THR A 388 17.21 4.72 -19.54
C THR A 388 17.91 5.54 -18.46
N PRO A 389 19.24 5.51 -18.38
CA PRO A 389 19.99 6.42 -17.53
C PRO A 389 19.56 7.89 -17.69
N SER A 390 19.38 8.34 -18.94
CA SER A 390 18.97 9.71 -19.24
C SER A 390 17.54 10.03 -18.78
N SER A 391 16.58 9.12 -18.97
CA SER A 391 15.19 9.39 -18.58
C SER A 391 14.98 9.33 -17.07
N VAL A 392 15.69 8.44 -16.37
CA VAL A 392 15.67 8.38 -14.90
C VAL A 392 16.33 9.63 -14.28
N ALA A 393 17.40 10.14 -14.88
CA ALA A 393 18.01 11.40 -14.46
C ALA A 393 17.09 12.61 -14.72
N ALA A 394 16.44 12.68 -15.89
CA ALA A 394 15.49 13.74 -16.21
C ALA A 394 14.29 13.72 -15.26
N ARG A 395 13.79 12.53 -14.90
CA ARG A 395 12.69 12.36 -13.94
C ARG A 395 12.98 13.02 -12.59
N ALA A 396 14.22 12.91 -12.08
CA ALA A 396 14.60 13.52 -10.80
C ALA A 396 14.49 15.05 -10.82
N ARG A 397 14.52 15.67 -12.00
CA ARG A 397 14.45 17.12 -12.22
C ARG A 397 13.05 17.63 -12.55
N LEU A 398 12.03 16.76 -12.60
CA LEU A 398 10.63 17.17 -12.84
C LEU A 398 10.13 18.28 -11.89
N PRO A 399 10.49 18.31 -10.59
CA PRO A 399 10.07 19.41 -9.72
C PRO A 399 10.64 20.79 -10.12
N GLU A 400 11.69 20.83 -10.95
CA GLU A 400 12.34 22.06 -11.42
C GLU A 400 11.59 22.72 -12.59
N ILE A 401 10.73 21.99 -13.30
CA ILE A 401 10.08 22.47 -14.54
C ILE A 401 8.70 23.10 -14.31
N ASP A 402 8.13 22.91 -13.12
CA ASP A 402 6.87 23.52 -12.71
C ASP A 402 7.01 25.03 -12.49
N THR A 403 5.99 25.79 -12.86
CA THR A 403 5.84 27.20 -12.47
C THR A 403 4.83 27.35 -11.33
N ASP A 404 4.52 28.58 -10.94
CA ASP A 404 3.45 28.86 -9.97
C ASP A 404 2.04 28.58 -10.55
N ARG A 405 1.95 28.41 -11.89
CA ARG A 405 0.68 28.29 -12.61
C ARG A 405 0.61 27.10 -13.56
N ILE A 406 1.72 26.62 -14.11
CA ILE A 406 1.79 25.42 -14.94
C ILE A 406 2.46 24.31 -14.13
N VAL A 407 1.73 23.23 -13.87
CA VAL A 407 2.23 22.09 -13.10
C VAL A 407 2.05 20.81 -13.90
N PHE A 408 3.10 20.00 -14.00
CA PHE A 408 3.07 18.76 -14.78
C PHE A 408 2.66 17.58 -13.92
N ALA A 409 1.86 16.68 -14.49
CA ALA A 409 1.43 15.45 -13.84
C ALA A 409 1.41 14.28 -14.83
N GLY A 410 1.58 13.07 -14.34
CA GLY A 410 1.55 11.87 -15.16
C GLY A 410 2.39 10.75 -14.58
N ALA A 411 2.14 9.53 -15.06
CA ALA A 411 2.78 8.33 -14.55
C ALA A 411 4.32 8.33 -14.69
N TYR A 412 4.88 9.18 -15.57
CA TYR A 412 6.32 9.41 -15.72
C TYR A 412 6.98 10.04 -14.48
N HIS A 413 6.22 10.53 -13.49
CA HIS A 413 6.74 10.92 -12.17
C HIS A 413 7.13 9.73 -11.28
N GLY A 414 6.88 8.50 -11.74
CA GLY A 414 7.18 7.27 -11.03
C GLY A 414 7.60 6.18 -12.01
N TRP A 415 7.16 4.95 -11.78
CA TRP A 415 7.51 3.79 -12.61
C TRP A 415 6.55 3.57 -13.80
N GLY A 416 5.67 4.53 -14.07
CA GLY A 416 4.74 4.47 -15.20
C GLY A 416 3.43 3.76 -14.89
N PHE A 417 3.13 3.49 -13.62
CA PHE A 417 1.92 2.78 -13.21
C PHE A 417 0.78 3.73 -12.83
N HIS A 418 -0.43 3.19 -12.72
CA HIS A 418 -1.64 3.95 -12.40
C HIS A 418 -1.56 4.72 -11.07
N GLU A 419 -0.90 4.16 -10.06
CA GLU A 419 -0.66 4.86 -8.79
C GLU A 419 0.29 6.04 -8.97
N ASP A 420 1.33 5.92 -9.82
CA ASP A 420 2.25 7.03 -10.08
C ASP A 420 1.53 8.19 -10.77
N GLY A 421 0.60 7.88 -11.67
CA GLY A 421 -0.31 8.86 -12.24
C GLY A 421 -1.22 9.48 -11.18
N ALA A 422 -1.89 8.68 -10.35
CA ALA A 422 -2.77 9.18 -9.29
C ALA A 422 -2.04 10.09 -8.29
N ARG A 423 -0.85 9.66 -7.83
CA ARG A 423 0.01 10.39 -6.90
C ARG A 423 0.52 11.70 -7.50
N SER A 424 0.94 11.69 -8.77
CA SER A 424 1.39 12.93 -9.44
C SER A 424 0.24 13.90 -9.67
N GLY A 425 -0.94 13.43 -10.05
CA GLY A 425 -2.14 14.25 -10.16
C GLY A 425 -2.50 14.94 -8.85
N LEU A 426 -2.44 14.21 -7.74
CA LEU A 426 -2.62 14.78 -6.39
C LEU A 426 -1.54 15.81 -6.04
N ALA A 427 -0.27 15.46 -6.23
CA ALA A 427 0.85 16.36 -5.92
C ALA A 427 0.76 17.67 -6.73
N ALA A 428 0.33 17.59 -7.99
CA ALA A 428 0.19 18.75 -8.85
C ALA A 428 -0.86 19.75 -8.34
N VAL A 429 -2.03 19.27 -7.93
CA VAL A 429 -3.07 20.16 -7.37
C VAL A 429 -2.73 20.67 -5.97
N GLU A 430 -2.02 19.88 -5.16
CA GLU A 430 -1.50 20.32 -3.87
C GLU A 430 -0.45 21.41 -3.99
N ARG A 431 0.40 21.35 -5.03
CA ARG A 431 1.32 22.44 -5.39
C ARG A 431 0.58 23.73 -5.73
N LEU A 432 -0.59 23.62 -6.37
CA LEU A 432 -1.50 24.75 -6.61
C LEU A 432 -2.29 25.17 -5.34
N GLY A 433 -2.01 24.59 -4.18
CA GLY A 433 -2.67 24.93 -2.92
C GLY A 433 -4.07 24.32 -2.74
N LEU A 434 -4.50 23.44 -3.65
CA LEU A 434 -5.78 22.72 -3.58
C LEU A 434 -5.56 21.39 -2.86
N ARG A 435 -6.38 21.07 -1.86
CA ARG A 435 -6.17 19.89 -1.00
C ARG A 435 -7.28 18.88 -1.18
N TRP A 436 -6.96 17.58 -1.17
CA TRP A 436 -7.97 16.51 -1.22
C TRP A 436 -8.90 16.55 0.00
N GLY A 437 -8.40 16.99 1.16
CA GLY A 437 -9.15 17.00 2.44
C GLY A 437 -9.45 15.59 2.93
N SER A 438 -9.40 15.34 4.24
CA SER A 438 -9.74 14.00 4.77
C SER A 438 -11.21 13.66 4.45
N ALA A 439 -11.52 12.38 4.26
CA ALA A 439 -12.88 11.88 4.02
C ALA A 439 -13.88 12.21 5.16
N GLU A 440 -13.43 12.84 6.25
CA GLU A 440 -14.26 13.41 7.31
C GLU A 440 -14.86 14.77 6.96
N ALA A 441 -14.30 15.52 6.01
CA ALA A 441 -14.72 16.89 5.71
C ALA A 441 -16.03 17.01 4.88
N SER A 442 -16.49 15.92 4.27
CA SER A 442 -17.68 15.90 3.41
C SER A 442 -18.88 15.13 3.99
N ARG A 443 -18.79 14.65 5.24
CA ARG A 443 -19.99 14.35 6.03
C ARG A 443 -20.38 15.60 6.80
N PRO A 444 -21.68 15.92 6.98
CA PRO A 444 -22.05 16.98 7.92
C PRO A 444 -21.35 16.67 9.23
N ALA A 445 -20.54 17.63 9.71
CA ALA A 445 -19.61 17.45 10.81
C ALA A 445 -20.31 16.70 11.95
N SER A 446 -20.06 15.39 12.00
CA SER A 446 -20.28 14.67 13.24
C SER A 446 -19.18 15.19 14.14
N PRO A 447 -19.50 15.63 15.36
CA PRO A 447 -18.50 16.20 16.26
C PRO A 447 -17.30 15.26 16.31
N ALA A 448 -16.09 15.83 16.25
CA ALA A 448 -14.85 15.07 16.31
C ALA A 448 -14.98 14.00 17.40
N PRO A 449 -14.73 12.72 17.09
CA PRO A 449 -15.09 11.63 17.97
C PRO A 449 -14.36 11.82 19.30
N GLN A 450 -15.15 12.06 20.35
CA GLN A 450 -14.63 12.43 21.65
C GLN A 450 -13.95 11.23 22.31
N PRO A 451 -12.83 11.42 23.01
CA PRO A 451 -12.29 10.39 23.87
C PRO A 451 -13.29 10.10 25.00
N PRO A 452 -13.38 8.85 25.48
CA PRO A 452 -14.29 8.50 26.55
C PRO A 452 -14.00 9.36 27.80
N THR A 453 -15.02 10.02 28.32
CA THR A 453 -14.95 10.93 29.49
C THR A 453 -14.94 10.20 30.84
N GLY A 454 -15.02 8.88 30.83
CA GLY A 454 -14.97 8.04 32.02
C GLY A 454 -14.85 6.56 31.67
N ARG A 455 -15.20 5.70 32.62
CA ARG A 455 -15.10 4.25 32.45
C ARG A 455 -16.08 3.72 31.39
N THR A 456 -15.56 3.35 30.22
CA THR A 456 -16.35 2.85 29.09
C THR A 456 -15.99 1.41 28.77
N THR A 457 -17.00 0.53 28.69
CA THR A 457 -16.80 -0.88 28.33
C THR A 457 -17.17 -1.13 26.88
N TYR A 458 -16.29 -1.79 26.13
CA TYR A 458 -16.47 -2.17 24.74
C TYR A 458 -16.70 -3.67 24.62
N ALA A 459 -17.75 -4.08 23.90
CA ALA A 459 -17.87 -5.44 23.39
C ALA A 459 -16.92 -5.57 22.20
N THR A 460 -16.01 -6.54 22.26
CA THR A 460 -14.87 -6.63 21.32
C THR A 460 -14.85 -7.94 20.58
N ASP A 461 -14.46 -7.90 19.32
CA ASP A 461 -14.14 -9.06 18.50
C ASP A 461 -12.62 -9.12 18.30
N LEU A 462 -11.98 -10.07 18.97
CA LEU A 462 -10.55 -10.36 18.81
C LEU A 462 -10.37 -11.39 17.70
N THR A 463 -9.56 -11.08 16.70
CA THR A 463 -9.22 -11.98 15.59
C THR A 463 -7.75 -12.32 15.62
N HIS A 464 -7.42 -13.60 15.55
CA HIS A 464 -6.06 -14.09 15.44
C HIS A 464 -5.93 -14.86 14.12
N THR A 465 -4.88 -14.57 13.36
CA THR A 465 -4.58 -15.23 12.10
C THR A 465 -3.12 -15.68 12.11
N ARG A 466 -2.92 -17.00 12.06
CA ARG A 466 -1.63 -17.66 11.80
C ARG A 466 -1.67 -18.23 10.38
N ARG A 467 -0.67 -17.91 9.56
CA ARG A 467 -0.63 -18.31 8.13
C ARG A 467 0.15 -19.60 7.87
N GLY A 468 1.04 -19.99 8.78
CA GLY A 468 1.72 -21.28 8.78
C GLY A 468 2.50 -21.53 10.08
N PRO A 469 3.15 -22.70 10.24
CA PRO A 469 3.07 -23.91 9.40
C PRO A 469 1.73 -24.66 9.54
N VAL A 470 0.90 -24.30 10.53
CA VAL A 470 -0.52 -24.69 10.59
C VAL A 470 -1.35 -23.43 10.41
N ALA A 471 -2.02 -23.31 9.27
CA ALA A 471 -2.93 -22.20 9.01
C ALA A 471 -4.11 -22.28 9.99
N HIS A 472 -4.30 -21.22 10.77
CA HIS A 472 -5.37 -21.18 11.75
C HIS A 472 -5.83 -19.75 11.98
N ARG A 473 -7.13 -19.54 11.80
CA ARG A 473 -7.78 -18.26 12.07
C ARG A 473 -8.94 -18.51 13.02
N PHE A 474 -9.04 -17.70 14.05
CA PHE A 474 -10.17 -17.73 14.96
C PHE A 474 -10.58 -16.34 15.40
N ARG A 475 -11.84 -16.23 15.83
CA ARG A 475 -12.43 -15.01 16.37
C ARG A 475 -13.00 -15.29 17.76
N ILE A 476 -12.64 -14.48 18.73
CA ILE A 476 -13.13 -14.55 20.11
C ILE A 476 -13.87 -13.26 20.43
N ARG A 477 -15.12 -13.40 20.87
CA ARG A 477 -15.86 -12.28 21.48
C ARG A 477 -15.38 -12.07 22.91
N SER A 478 -14.96 -10.86 23.23
CA SER A 478 -14.47 -10.47 24.55
C SER A 478 -15.03 -9.11 24.97
N ARG A 479 -14.50 -8.55 26.06
CA ARG A 479 -14.74 -7.18 26.50
C ARG A 479 -13.43 -6.53 26.91
N MET A 480 -13.27 -5.26 26.57
CA MET A 480 -12.21 -4.37 27.07
C MET A 480 -12.86 -3.17 27.71
N THR A 481 -12.22 -2.58 28.71
CA THR A 481 -12.68 -1.36 29.34
C THR A 481 -11.62 -0.29 29.18
N VAL A 482 -12.03 0.90 28.75
CA VAL A 482 -11.20 2.10 28.78
C VAL A 482 -11.50 2.85 30.08
N VAL A 483 -10.44 3.21 30.81
CA VAL A 483 -10.52 4.02 32.02
C VAL A 483 -9.54 5.17 31.94
N ASP A 484 -9.92 6.30 32.53
CA ASP A 484 -8.97 7.33 32.91
C ASP A 484 -8.19 6.85 34.13
N LEU A 485 -6.86 6.88 34.07
CA LEU A 485 -6.00 6.34 35.11
C LEU A 485 -6.04 7.19 36.39
N ASP A 486 -6.36 8.47 36.27
CA ASP A 486 -6.50 9.36 37.43
C ASP A 486 -7.82 9.06 38.18
N ASP A 487 -8.82 8.47 37.50
CA ASP A 487 -10.10 8.04 38.08
C ASP A 487 -10.17 6.53 38.40
N ALA A 488 -9.17 5.74 38.01
CA ALA A 488 -9.22 4.28 38.06
C ALA A 488 -9.34 3.71 39.50
N GLY A 489 -8.89 4.47 40.51
CA GLY A 489 -8.92 4.09 41.93
C GLY A 489 -10.26 4.28 42.64
N ALA A 490 -11.23 5.01 42.06
CA ALA A 490 -12.44 5.45 42.75
C ALA A 490 -13.58 4.39 42.85
N THR A 491 -13.30 3.09 42.67
CA THR A 491 -14.37 2.07 42.62
C THR A 491 -14.85 1.64 44.02
N HIS A 492 -16.10 1.97 44.34
CA HIS A 492 -16.77 1.61 45.58
C HIS A 492 -16.82 0.06 45.78
N PRO A 493 -16.44 -0.50 46.95
CA PRO A 493 -16.27 -1.94 47.17
C PRO A 493 -17.51 -2.81 46.88
N ARG A 494 -18.73 -2.26 46.93
CA ARG A 494 -19.97 -2.97 46.62
C ARG A 494 -20.24 -3.17 45.12
N ALA A 495 -19.60 -2.39 44.24
CA ALA A 495 -19.73 -2.47 42.78
C ALA A 495 -18.64 -3.35 42.10
N GLY A 496 -17.59 -3.71 42.84
CA GLY A 496 -16.38 -4.37 42.32
C GLY A 496 -16.60 -5.76 41.73
N TRP A 497 -17.57 -6.55 42.22
CA TRP A 497 -17.77 -7.91 41.70
C TRP A 497 -18.45 -7.97 40.31
N ARG A 498 -19.24 -6.94 39.94
CA ARG A 498 -19.86 -6.86 38.60
C ARG A 498 -18.98 -6.14 37.59
N ARG A 499 -18.38 -5.03 38.02
CA ARG A 499 -17.58 -4.14 37.14
C ARG A 499 -16.10 -4.51 37.12
N GLY A 500 -15.56 -5.14 38.16
CA GLY A 500 -14.14 -5.42 38.30
C GLY A 500 -13.30 -4.19 38.63
N THR A 501 -12.13 -4.39 39.25
CA THR A 501 -11.22 -3.35 39.74
C THR A 501 -9.98 -3.21 38.85
N PHE A 502 -9.35 -2.04 38.87
CA PHE A 502 -8.06 -1.78 38.27
C PHE A 502 -7.09 -1.44 39.39
N GLU A 503 -6.02 -2.23 39.55
CA GLU A 503 -5.14 -2.15 40.71
C GLU A 503 -3.68 -2.04 40.24
N GLY A 504 -2.87 -1.22 40.91
CA GLY A 504 -1.46 -1.00 40.54
C GLY A 504 -0.68 -2.30 40.41
N ARG A 505 -0.96 -3.30 41.27
CA ARG A 505 -0.34 -4.63 41.23
C ARG A 505 -0.51 -5.38 39.90
N ASP A 506 -1.48 -5.02 39.08
CA ASP A 506 -1.79 -5.68 37.82
C ASP A 506 -1.00 -5.16 36.62
N HIS A 507 -0.30 -4.04 36.75
CA HIS A 507 0.43 -3.39 35.67
C HIS A 507 1.84 -2.98 36.10
N PHE A 508 2.75 -2.70 35.16
CA PHE A 508 4.06 -2.06 35.37
C PHE A 508 4.82 -2.52 36.63
N ALA A 509 5.15 -3.82 36.72
CA ALA A 509 5.87 -4.45 37.83
C ALA A 509 5.26 -4.30 39.25
N GLY A 510 4.00 -3.85 39.38
CA GLY A 510 3.32 -3.64 40.68
C GLY A 510 3.14 -4.87 41.56
N HIS A 511 3.43 -6.07 41.06
CA HIS A 511 3.39 -7.30 41.86
C HIS A 511 4.68 -7.56 42.66
N LEU A 512 5.75 -6.79 42.38
CA LEU A 512 7.04 -6.91 43.08
C LEU A 512 7.07 -6.05 44.35
N PRO A 513 7.88 -6.39 45.37
CA PRO A 513 8.13 -5.52 46.51
C PRO A 513 8.65 -4.14 46.07
N GLY A 514 8.02 -3.05 46.52
CA GLY A 514 8.33 -1.68 46.05
C GLY A 514 7.72 -1.31 44.69
N GLY A 515 6.81 -2.12 44.16
CA GLY A 515 6.02 -1.80 42.96
C GLY A 515 5.10 -0.59 43.16
N PRO A 516 4.62 0.04 42.07
CA PRO A 516 3.73 1.20 42.15
C PRO A 516 2.40 0.87 42.84
N GLU A 517 1.90 1.82 43.64
CA GLU A 517 0.61 1.69 44.34
C GLU A 517 -0.56 1.81 43.35
N THR A 518 -0.38 2.60 42.29
CA THR A 518 -1.39 2.83 41.24
C THR A 518 -0.84 2.51 39.85
N ILE A 519 -1.73 2.23 38.89
CA ILE A 519 -1.33 2.01 37.49
C ILE A 519 -0.75 3.30 36.90
N ARG A 520 -1.29 4.46 37.28
CA ARG A 520 -0.78 5.78 36.85
C ARG A 520 0.67 5.98 37.25
N GLU A 521 0.99 5.71 38.52
CA GLU A 521 2.36 5.81 39.03
C GLU A 521 3.31 4.85 38.29
N GLY A 522 2.86 3.64 37.98
CA GLY A 522 3.64 2.68 37.19
C GLY A 522 3.94 3.16 35.76
N LEU A 523 2.94 3.75 35.11
CA LEU A 523 3.07 4.35 33.77
C LEU A 523 4.02 5.55 33.79
N ASP A 524 3.86 6.47 34.74
CA ASP A 524 4.72 7.65 34.86
C ASP A 524 6.18 7.24 35.14
N ARG A 525 6.41 6.21 35.96
CA ARG A 525 7.74 5.66 36.23
C ARG A 525 8.38 5.04 34.99
N PHE A 526 7.61 4.33 34.18
CA PHE A 526 8.08 3.76 32.91
C PHE A 526 8.43 4.87 31.91
N LEU A 527 7.57 5.88 31.75
CA LEU A 527 7.87 7.03 30.88
C LEU A 527 9.12 7.78 31.35
N ALA A 528 9.28 7.97 32.66
CA ALA A 528 10.46 8.61 33.22
C ALA A 528 11.75 7.81 32.93
N SER A 529 11.72 6.46 32.92
CA SER A 529 12.88 5.65 32.53
C SER A 529 13.24 5.79 31.05
N GLU A 530 12.30 6.20 30.21
CA GLU A 530 12.51 6.52 28.79
C GLU A 530 12.83 8.02 28.57
N GLY A 531 13.02 8.79 29.65
CA GLY A 531 13.34 10.22 29.58
C GLY A 531 12.15 11.14 29.29
N ILE A 532 10.92 10.66 29.46
CA ILE A 532 9.68 11.39 29.16
C ILE A 532 8.96 11.75 30.47
N ASP A 533 8.69 13.04 30.69
CA ASP A 533 7.86 13.51 31.81
C ASP A 533 6.54 14.10 31.28
N LEU A 534 5.45 13.37 31.50
CA LEU A 534 4.08 13.78 31.14
C LEU A 534 3.16 13.83 32.38
N ARG A 535 3.74 13.99 33.58
CA ARG A 535 2.97 14.10 34.83
C ARG A 535 2.03 15.31 34.76
N GLY A 536 0.79 15.11 35.24
CA GLY A 536 -0.28 16.10 35.15
C GLY A 536 -1.02 16.11 33.80
N GLY A 537 -0.56 15.36 32.80
CA GLY A 537 -1.29 15.10 31.57
C GLY A 537 -2.35 14.02 31.73
N ARG A 538 -3.38 14.02 30.87
CA ARG A 538 -4.42 12.99 30.88
C ARG A 538 -3.87 11.64 30.41
N ALA A 539 -4.25 10.54 31.08
CA ALA A 539 -3.82 9.20 30.70
C ALA A 539 -4.99 8.21 30.66
N LEU A 540 -5.26 7.64 29.48
CA LEU A 540 -6.27 6.60 29.28
C LEU A 540 -5.62 5.22 29.19
N MET A 541 -6.29 4.20 29.71
CA MET A 541 -5.88 2.79 29.58
C MET A 541 -7.02 1.91 29.07
N ALA A 542 -6.76 1.13 28.03
CA ALA A 542 -7.62 0.02 27.60
C ALA A 542 -7.11 -1.31 28.16
N ALA A 543 -7.86 -1.92 29.07
CA ALA A 543 -7.55 -3.22 29.67
C ALA A 543 -8.81 -3.94 30.16
N GLN A 544 -8.64 -5.19 30.57
CA GLN A 544 -9.65 -5.97 31.29
C GLN A 544 -9.45 -5.76 32.80
N PRO A 545 -10.54 -5.49 33.54
CA PRO A 545 -10.47 -5.33 34.98
C PRO A 545 -10.27 -6.67 35.68
N ARG A 546 -9.66 -6.62 36.87
CA ARG A 546 -9.61 -7.73 37.81
C ARG A 546 -11.02 -8.11 38.24
N ALA A 547 -11.28 -9.40 38.33
CA ALA A 547 -12.51 -9.92 38.91
C ALA A 547 -12.33 -11.30 39.53
N LEU A 548 -13.05 -11.54 40.63
CA LEU A 548 -12.94 -12.78 41.43
C LEU A 548 -11.48 -13.12 41.81
N GLY A 549 -10.69 -12.10 42.11
CA GLY A 549 -9.27 -12.25 42.45
C GLY A 549 -8.34 -12.53 41.27
N HIS A 550 -8.83 -12.58 40.03
CA HIS A 550 -8.04 -12.85 38.83
C HIS A 550 -7.97 -11.65 37.89
N CYS A 551 -6.78 -11.37 37.35
CA CYS A 551 -6.56 -10.39 36.30
C CYS A 551 -5.61 -11.01 35.26
N PHE A 552 -5.93 -10.85 33.99
CA PHE A 552 -5.05 -11.27 32.90
C PHE A 552 -5.33 -10.45 31.65
N ASN A 553 -4.32 -9.70 31.20
CA ASN A 553 -4.39 -8.80 30.07
C ASN A 553 -3.31 -9.14 29.03
N PRO A 554 -3.61 -9.93 27.98
CA PRO A 554 -2.63 -10.22 26.93
C PRO A 554 -2.00 -8.98 26.31
N ILE A 555 -2.78 -7.90 26.26
CA ILE A 555 -2.37 -6.58 25.82
C ILE A 555 -3.14 -5.54 26.64
N SER A 556 -2.45 -4.49 27.09
CA SER A 556 -3.02 -3.27 27.64
C SER A 556 -2.41 -2.09 26.90
N VAL A 557 -3.22 -1.09 26.56
CA VAL A 557 -2.76 0.08 25.80
C VAL A 557 -3.00 1.34 26.60
N HIS A 558 -1.98 2.18 26.67
CA HIS A 558 -1.99 3.45 27.40
C HIS A 558 -1.76 4.59 26.42
N TRP A 559 -2.59 5.63 26.50
CA TRP A 559 -2.44 6.86 25.73
C TRP A 559 -2.29 8.03 26.70
N VAL A 560 -1.23 8.82 26.52
CA VAL A 560 -0.89 9.93 27.43
C VAL A 560 -0.75 11.21 26.63
N TRP A 561 -1.48 12.24 27.05
CA TRP A 561 -1.40 13.59 26.49
C TRP A 561 -0.55 14.47 27.39
N ALA A 562 0.06 15.51 26.81
CA ALA A 562 0.74 16.53 27.59
C ALA A 562 -0.27 17.29 28.49
N PRO A 563 0.18 17.90 29.60
CA PRO A 563 -0.65 18.81 30.38
C PRO A 563 -1.29 19.88 29.46
N GLU A 564 -2.57 20.19 29.71
CA GLU A 564 -3.35 21.21 28.96
C GLU A 564 -3.58 20.92 27.47
N ALA A 565 -3.10 19.80 26.94
CA ALA A 565 -3.37 19.41 25.56
C ALA A 565 -4.85 19.02 25.36
N ASP A 566 -5.39 19.35 24.19
CA ASP A 566 -6.73 18.93 23.79
C ASP A 566 -6.78 17.38 23.75
N PRO A 567 -7.68 16.71 24.48
CA PRO A 567 -7.83 15.26 24.46
C PRO A 567 -8.17 14.65 23.08
N THR A 568 -8.59 15.48 22.11
CA THR A 568 -8.80 15.09 20.72
C THR A 568 -7.52 15.17 19.87
N SER A 569 -6.45 15.77 20.40
CA SER A 569 -5.15 15.83 19.75
C SER A 569 -4.40 14.49 19.81
N ARG A 570 -3.29 14.38 19.08
CA ARG A 570 -2.45 13.19 19.09
C ARG A 570 -1.81 13.00 20.49
N PRO A 571 -1.81 11.79 21.07
CA PRO A 571 -1.12 11.54 22.32
C PRO A 571 0.37 11.86 22.20
N ALA A 572 0.93 12.45 23.27
CA ALA A 572 2.36 12.69 23.39
C ALA A 572 3.15 11.38 23.59
N ALA A 573 2.53 10.37 24.21
CA ALA A 573 3.10 9.03 24.32
C ALA A 573 2.02 7.95 24.20
N THR A 574 2.39 6.82 23.58
CA THR A 574 1.57 5.60 23.55
C THR A 574 2.39 4.43 24.06
N VAL A 575 1.90 3.72 25.07
CA VAL A 575 2.60 2.58 25.69
C VAL A 575 1.75 1.33 25.58
N VAL A 576 2.32 0.26 25.03
CA VAL A 576 1.69 -1.06 24.96
C VAL A 576 2.35 -1.99 25.97
N GLU A 577 1.56 -2.51 26.89
CA GLU A 577 1.99 -3.51 27.86
C GLU A 577 1.46 -4.89 27.43
N VAL A 578 2.35 -5.89 27.42
CA VAL A 578 2.04 -7.27 27.01
C VAL A 578 2.25 -8.19 28.21
N HIS A 579 1.23 -9.01 28.53
CA HIS A 579 1.34 -10.04 29.56
C HIS A 579 1.25 -11.42 28.93
N ASN A 580 2.03 -12.36 29.44
CA ASN A 580 1.94 -13.76 29.03
C ASN A 580 1.24 -14.61 30.11
N THR A 581 0.85 -15.83 29.74
CA THR A 581 0.19 -16.76 30.69
C THR A 581 1.13 -17.32 31.76
N TYR A 582 2.42 -16.98 31.72
CA TYR A 582 3.46 -17.37 32.68
C TYR A 582 3.67 -16.35 33.80
N GLY A 583 3.04 -15.17 33.70
CA GLY A 583 3.13 -14.11 34.70
C GLY A 583 4.15 -13.02 34.39
N ASP A 584 4.90 -13.15 33.29
CA ASP A 584 5.83 -12.11 32.85
C ASP A 584 5.05 -10.91 32.28
N ARG A 585 5.67 -9.72 32.31
CA ARG A 585 5.12 -8.47 31.74
C ARG A 585 6.21 -7.68 31.05
N GLN A 586 5.89 -7.07 29.92
CA GLN A 586 6.79 -6.18 29.19
C GLN A 586 6.02 -4.97 28.66
N ALA A 587 6.57 -3.76 28.87
CA ALA A 587 6.05 -2.53 28.28
C ALA A 587 6.90 -2.10 27.08
N TYR A 588 6.24 -1.53 26.08
CA TYR A 588 6.84 -0.99 24.85
C TYR A 588 6.36 0.45 24.66
N LEU A 589 7.29 1.40 24.62
CA LEU A 589 6.99 2.75 24.16
C LEU A 589 6.88 2.74 22.63
N LEU A 590 5.79 3.28 22.09
CA LEU A 590 5.56 3.35 20.65
C LEU A 590 5.90 4.73 20.12
N HIS A 591 6.52 4.76 18.94
CA HIS A 591 6.72 5.97 18.13
C HIS A 591 5.94 5.80 16.81
N PRO A 592 4.65 6.18 16.78
CA PRO A 592 3.86 5.99 15.59
C PRO A 592 4.30 6.95 14.47
N ASP A 593 4.22 6.51 13.22
CA ASP A 593 4.38 7.33 12.03
C ASP A 593 3.16 8.26 11.81
N GLU A 594 3.15 8.98 10.70
CA GLU A 594 2.05 9.86 10.28
C GLU A 594 0.73 9.10 10.07
N ASN A 595 0.80 7.78 9.81
CA ASN A 595 -0.33 6.88 9.65
C ASN A 595 -0.72 6.16 10.97
N GLY A 596 -0.12 6.54 12.10
CA GLY A 596 -0.40 5.96 13.42
C GLY A 596 0.19 4.57 13.65
N ARG A 597 1.13 4.11 12.82
CA ARG A 597 1.78 2.79 12.92
C ARG A 597 3.15 2.91 13.57
N ALA A 598 3.45 2.04 14.54
CA ALA A 598 4.75 1.95 15.19
C ALA A 598 5.38 0.57 14.99
N GLU A 599 6.71 0.51 14.90
CA GLU A 599 7.48 -0.73 14.85
C GLU A 599 8.39 -0.84 16.08
N VAL A 600 8.36 -1.98 16.78
CA VAL A 600 9.19 -2.23 17.98
C VAL A 600 9.73 -3.66 17.98
N ASP A 601 10.95 -3.83 18.49
CA ASP A 601 11.57 -5.15 18.64
C ASP A 601 10.83 -5.98 19.70
N LYS A 602 10.65 -7.28 19.43
CA LYS A 602 9.99 -8.19 20.36
C LYS A 602 10.95 -8.56 21.49
N ALA A 603 10.68 -8.09 22.69
CA ALA A 603 11.53 -8.37 23.86
C ALA A 603 11.02 -9.55 24.71
N MET A 604 9.75 -9.97 24.54
CA MET A 604 9.07 -10.87 25.48
C MET A 604 8.68 -12.22 24.86
N TYR A 605 8.91 -13.32 25.59
CA TYR A 605 8.41 -14.64 25.23
C TYR A 605 6.93 -14.78 25.59
N VAL A 606 6.05 -14.66 24.59
CA VAL A 606 4.59 -14.60 24.79
C VAL A 606 3.87 -15.91 24.52
N SER A 607 4.49 -16.86 23.81
CA SER A 607 3.85 -18.11 23.40
C SER A 607 4.88 -19.22 23.17
N PRO A 608 4.57 -20.49 23.50
CA PRO A 608 5.38 -21.66 23.14
C PRO A 608 5.77 -21.78 21.67
N PHE A 609 5.02 -21.13 20.80
CA PHE A 609 5.12 -21.30 19.35
C PHE A 609 5.79 -20.11 18.64
N HIS A 610 6.25 -19.11 19.40
CA HIS A 610 7.00 -17.97 18.88
C HIS A 610 8.18 -17.69 19.84
N GLY A 611 9.41 -17.70 19.32
CA GLY A 611 10.59 -17.29 20.07
C GLY A 611 10.55 -15.79 20.38
N THR A 612 11.60 -15.24 20.99
CA THR A 612 11.73 -13.79 21.25
C THR A 612 12.18 -13.00 20.01
N ASP A 613 12.53 -13.67 18.93
CA ASP A 613 12.96 -13.11 17.66
C ASP A 613 11.84 -12.35 16.91
N GLY A 614 12.24 -11.34 16.13
CA GLY A 614 11.35 -10.54 15.28
C GLY A 614 10.85 -9.21 15.86
N ARG A 615 9.99 -8.56 15.07
CA ARG A 615 9.44 -7.21 15.31
C ARG A 615 7.92 -7.19 15.34
N TYR A 616 7.37 -6.34 16.20
CA TYR A 616 5.94 -6.01 16.21
C TYR A 616 5.70 -4.76 15.37
N VAL A 617 4.74 -4.85 14.45
CA VAL A 617 4.11 -3.69 13.81
C VAL A 617 2.76 -3.46 14.47
N VAL A 618 2.60 -2.32 15.13
CA VAL A 618 1.47 -2.00 16.00
C VAL A 618 0.74 -0.76 15.50
N HIS A 619 -0.59 -0.81 15.47
CA HIS A 619 -1.45 0.34 15.20
C HIS A 619 -2.56 0.39 16.25
N VAL A 620 -2.49 1.38 17.14
CA VAL A 620 -3.32 1.51 18.36
C VAL A 620 -3.82 2.96 18.49
N PRO A 621 -4.76 3.41 17.62
CA PRO A 621 -5.27 4.77 17.70
C PRO A 621 -5.96 5.03 19.05
N PRO A 622 -6.02 6.29 19.52
CA PRO A 622 -6.77 6.64 20.72
C PRO A 622 -8.22 6.15 20.65
N PRO A 623 -8.79 5.69 21.78
CA PRO A 623 -10.16 5.22 21.81
C PRO A 623 -11.14 6.38 21.73
N THR A 624 -12.29 6.13 21.11
CA THR A 624 -13.39 7.08 21.00
C THR A 624 -14.59 6.56 21.78
N GLU A 625 -15.55 7.42 22.14
CA GLU A 625 -16.77 6.99 22.83
C GLU A 625 -17.51 5.86 22.09
N ASP A 626 -17.45 5.83 20.76
CA ASP A 626 -18.14 4.88 19.91
C ASP A 626 -17.27 3.66 19.50
N ARG A 627 -15.94 3.71 19.67
CA ARG A 627 -15.07 2.66 19.14
C ARG A 627 -13.74 2.46 19.87
N LEU A 628 -13.32 1.21 19.94
CA LEU A 628 -11.99 0.79 20.39
C LEU A 628 -11.37 -0.15 19.35
N ARG A 629 -10.14 0.14 18.90
CA ARG A 629 -9.45 -0.66 17.88
C ARG A 629 -7.96 -0.79 18.14
N TYR A 630 -7.42 -1.96 17.82
CA TYR A 630 -5.98 -2.12 17.65
C TYR A 630 -5.64 -3.25 16.68
N ALA A 631 -4.47 -3.15 16.05
CA ALA A 631 -3.89 -4.19 15.21
C ALA A 631 -2.42 -4.40 15.59
N VAL A 632 -2.02 -5.67 15.71
CA VAL A 632 -0.65 -6.09 16.02
C VAL A 632 -0.25 -7.18 15.04
N SER A 633 0.85 -6.98 14.32
CA SER A 633 1.44 -7.99 13.43
C SER A 633 2.84 -8.33 13.94
N LEU A 634 3.06 -9.60 14.23
CA LEU A 634 4.38 -10.14 14.54
C LEU A 634 5.06 -10.57 13.24
N ARG A 635 6.25 -10.03 12.99
CA ARG A 635 7.16 -10.37 11.90
C ARG A 635 8.41 -11.04 12.50
N PRO A 636 8.46 -12.38 12.58
CA PRO A 636 9.65 -13.11 13.01
C PRO A 636 10.83 -12.86 12.06
N ASP A 637 12.06 -12.97 12.56
CA ASP A 637 13.26 -12.96 11.71
C ASP A 637 13.32 -14.22 10.86
N GLU A 638 12.89 -15.36 11.41
CA GLU A 638 12.65 -16.61 10.70
C GLU A 638 11.29 -17.24 11.06
N GLY A 639 10.46 -17.49 10.04
CA GLY A 639 9.16 -18.16 10.20
C GLY A 639 7.97 -17.33 9.75
N GLU A 640 6.77 -17.79 10.12
CA GLU A 640 5.52 -17.31 9.56
C GLU A 640 4.90 -16.18 10.38
N ARG A 641 4.30 -15.20 9.68
CA ARG A 641 3.67 -14.02 10.27
C ARG A 641 2.44 -14.39 11.11
N PHE A 642 2.25 -13.63 12.17
CA PHE A 642 1.08 -13.74 13.04
C PHE A 642 0.40 -12.38 13.17
N ASP A 643 -0.90 -12.33 12.87
CA ASP A 643 -1.69 -11.11 12.93
C ASP A 643 -2.77 -11.22 14.02
N ALA A 644 -2.88 -10.21 14.87
CA ALA A 644 -3.93 -10.06 15.86
C ALA A 644 -4.62 -8.70 15.69
N GLY A 645 -5.95 -8.68 15.74
CA GLY A 645 -6.73 -7.44 15.65
C GLY A 645 -7.93 -7.44 16.58
N LEU A 646 -8.25 -6.29 17.15
CA LEU A 646 -9.43 -6.05 17.98
C LEU A 646 -10.25 -4.90 17.39
N ASP A 647 -11.56 -5.11 17.29
CA ASP A 647 -12.55 -4.06 17.00
C ASP A 647 -13.66 -4.15 18.05
N GLY A 648 -14.01 -3.03 18.67
CA GLY A 648 -15.00 -2.97 19.72
C GLY A 648 -15.92 -1.77 19.66
N ARG A 649 -17.13 -1.96 20.16
CA ARG A 649 -18.18 -0.93 20.30
C ARG A 649 -18.65 -0.83 21.75
N PRO A 650 -19.05 0.35 22.23
CA PRO A 650 -19.49 0.54 23.60
C PRO A 650 -20.69 -0.36 23.92
N THR A 651 -20.74 -0.84 25.16
CA THR A 651 -21.81 -1.70 25.65
C THR A 651 -22.15 -1.40 27.10
N ALA A 652 -23.46 -1.36 27.40
CA ALA A 652 -23.97 -1.20 28.77
C ALA A 652 -23.91 -2.51 29.60
N ALA A 653 -23.41 -3.62 29.02
CA ALA A 653 -23.53 -4.95 29.61
C ALA A 653 -22.70 -5.11 30.93
N PRO A 654 -23.31 -5.51 32.05
CA PRO A 654 -22.71 -5.42 33.39
C PRO A 654 -21.77 -6.59 33.77
N ARG A 655 -21.28 -7.39 32.82
CA ARG A 655 -20.47 -8.60 33.11
C ARG A 655 -19.10 -8.55 32.44
N VAL A 656 -18.24 -7.66 32.93
CA VAL A 656 -16.81 -7.61 32.56
C VAL A 656 -16.01 -8.68 33.32
N ALA A 657 -16.52 -9.08 34.49
CA ALA A 657 -15.87 -9.89 35.52
C ALA A 657 -15.38 -11.29 35.12
N LEU A 658 -15.64 -11.76 33.91
CA LEU A 658 -15.19 -13.09 33.45
C LEU A 658 -14.44 -13.04 32.12
N ALA A 659 -14.24 -11.85 31.52
CA ALA A 659 -13.58 -11.73 30.21
C ALA A 659 -12.12 -12.20 30.26
N GLY A 660 -11.36 -11.81 31.28
CA GLY A 660 -9.96 -12.24 31.46
C GLY A 660 -9.82 -13.71 31.81
N LEU A 661 -10.70 -14.23 32.67
CA LEU A 661 -10.76 -15.66 32.99
C LEU A 661 -11.06 -16.51 31.74
N ARG A 662 -12.03 -16.10 30.93
CA ARG A 662 -12.37 -16.77 29.66
C ARG A 662 -11.25 -16.64 28.63
N GLY A 663 -10.63 -15.47 28.52
CA GLY A 663 -9.49 -15.23 27.63
C GLY A 663 -8.30 -16.14 27.96
N SER A 664 -7.91 -16.19 29.24
CA SER A 664 -6.83 -17.06 29.72
C SER A 664 -7.12 -18.54 29.46
N ALA A 665 -8.35 -19.00 29.73
CA ALA A 665 -8.76 -20.38 29.46
C ALA A 665 -8.74 -20.71 27.96
N LEU A 666 -9.25 -19.82 27.09
CA LEU A 666 -9.24 -20.02 25.64
C LEU A 666 -7.83 -20.04 25.06
N ILE A 667 -6.91 -19.20 25.57
CA ILE A 667 -5.50 -19.22 25.16
C ILE A 667 -4.85 -20.56 25.51
N ARG A 668 -5.12 -21.11 26.70
CA ARG A 668 -4.60 -22.42 27.12
C ARG A 668 -5.18 -23.56 26.28
N VAL A 669 -6.49 -23.57 26.05
CA VAL A 669 -7.16 -24.57 25.17
C VAL A 669 -6.60 -24.50 23.75
N HIS A 670 -6.41 -23.29 23.23
CA HIS A 670 -5.84 -23.11 21.90
C HIS A 670 -4.38 -23.55 21.83
N GLY A 671 -3.58 -23.26 22.86
CA GLY A 671 -2.21 -23.75 22.99
C GLY A 671 -2.13 -25.28 23.00
N VAL A 672 -3.02 -25.95 23.73
CA VAL A 672 -3.14 -27.42 23.74
C VAL A 672 -3.55 -27.95 22.36
N TRP A 673 -4.50 -27.31 21.68
CA TRP A 673 -4.90 -27.69 20.31
C TRP A 673 -3.75 -27.59 19.31
N LEU A 674 -2.96 -26.51 19.35
CA LEU A 674 -1.78 -26.34 18.50
C LEU A 674 -0.68 -27.36 18.81
N TRP A 675 -0.47 -27.66 20.09
CA TRP A 675 0.46 -28.71 20.53
C TRP A 675 0.03 -30.10 20.04
N LEU A 676 -1.26 -30.45 20.16
CA LEU A 676 -1.82 -31.70 19.62
C LEU A 676 -1.67 -31.81 18.09
N ARG A 677 -1.59 -30.68 17.39
CA ARG A 677 -1.28 -30.61 15.95
C ARG A 677 0.22 -30.66 15.62
N ARG A 678 1.07 -31.02 16.59
CA ARG A 678 2.54 -31.16 16.48
C ARG A 678 3.26 -29.88 16.09
N LEU A 679 2.75 -28.71 16.47
CA LEU A 679 3.47 -27.46 16.27
C LEU A 679 4.73 -27.43 17.15
N PRO A 680 5.94 -27.17 16.59
CA PRO A 680 7.18 -27.18 17.36
C PRO A 680 7.15 -26.16 18.49
N ILE A 681 7.48 -26.60 19.70
CA ILE A 681 7.66 -25.71 20.84
C ILE A 681 9.06 -25.09 20.74
N ARG A 682 9.14 -23.76 20.75
CA ARG A 682 10.38 -23.02 20.92
C ARG A 682 10.75 -23.04 22.40
N THR A 683 11.98 -23.42 22.72
CA THR A 683 12.47 -23.38 24.11
C THR A 683 12.40 -21.96 24.65
N ARG A 684 11.81 -21.80 25.84
CA ARG A 684 11.86 -20.54 26.59
C ARG A 684 13.33 -20.30 26.96
N PRO A 685 13.92 -19.13 26.65
CA PRO A 685 15.25 -18.78 27.17
C PRO A 685 15.24 -18.84 28.70
N THR A 686 16.23 -19.52 29.30
CA THR A 686 16.37 -19.64 30.76
C THR A 686 16.95 -18.39 31.41
N ASP A 687 17.53 -17.50 30.61
CA ASP A 687 18.19 -16.29 31.07
C ASP A 687 17.22 -15.11 30.95
N HIS A 688 16.62 -14.70 32.07
CA HIS A 688 16.13 -13.34 32.18
C HIS A 688 17.34 -12.40 32.33
N PRO A 689 17.50 -11.34 31.52
CA PRO A 689 18.17 -10.17 32.05
C PRO A 689 17.32 -9.69 33.23
N PRO A 690 17.92 -9.40 34.40
CA PRO A 690 17.16 -8.78 35.48
C PRO A 690 16.58 -7.46 34.96
N ILE A 691 15.37 -7.14 35.40
CA ILE A 691 14.82 -5.79 35.37
C ILE A 691 15.94 -4.86 35.86
N PRO A 692 16.26 -3.74 35.19
CA PRO A 692 17.30 -2.83 35.67
C PRO A 692 17.00 -2.48 37.14
N SER A 693 17.89 -2.93 38.03
CA SER A 693 17.79 -2.70 39.45
C SER A 693 17.83 -1.20 39.70
N VAL A 694 16.82 -0.70 40.39
CA VAL A 694 16.83 0.63 41.02
C VAL A 694 18.14 0.76 41.80
N PRO A 695 18.95 1.82 41.60
CA PRO A 695 20.11 2.03 42.43
C PRO A 695 19.63 2.27 43.86
N THR A 696 19.94 1.33 44.75
CA THR A 696 19.75 1.49 46.19
C THR A 696 20.68 2.59 46.66
N SER A 697 20.13 3.77 46.91
CA SER A 697 20.79 4.80 47.71
C SER A 697 21.02 4.21 49.10
N THR A 698 22.29 3.99 49.44
CA THR A 698 22.70 3.65 50.80
C THR A 698 22.50 4.90 51.66
N PRO A 699 21.81 4.81 52.82
CA PRO A 699 21.73 5.94 53.73
C PRO A 699 23.10 6.14 54.38
N GLY A 700 23.59 7.38 54.35
CA GLY A 700 24.80 7.79 55.04
C GLY A 700 24.72 7.45 56.52
N GLY A 701 25.63 6.59 56.98
CA GLY A 701 25.94 6.39 58.37
C GLY A 701 26.96 7.44 58.81
N SER A 702 26.51 8.34 59.69
CA SER A 702 27.39 9.18 60.50
C SER A 702 28.20 8.33 61.48
N ARG A 703 29.53 8.31 61.33
CA ARG A 703 30.54 8.58 62.37
C ARG A 703 31.95 8.35 61.84
#